data_AF-A0A345ULH5-F1
#
_entry.id   AF-A0A345ULH5-F1
#
_cell.length_a   1.000
_cell.length_b   1.000
_cell.length_c   1.000
_cell.angle_alpha   90.00
_cell.angle_beta   90.00
_cell.angle_gamma   90.00
#
_symmetry.space_group_name_H-M   'P 1'
#
loop_
_entity.id
_entity.type
_entity.pdbx_description
1 polymer ?
#
loop_
_entity_poly.entity_id
_entity_poly.type
_entity_poly.pdbx_seq_one_letter_code
_entity_poly.pdbx_strand_id
1 'polypeptide(L)'
;MTTSKITESTIEAFAVELIEQLGYTYLYAPAIAPDAEHTPFGDAERRNSFEEVLLMHRLAEAVRKINPAVPPAAQEEAIKEVQRIHSPDLLTNNEHFHRLLTEGISVSYQKDGQQRGDLVWLIDFSDPENNDFVVANQFTVVENGVNKRPDVILFVNGIPLVVIELKNAADENATLKSAFQQIDTYKALIPGLFTYNGFTVISDGLEAKAGTISSGMSRFMAWKSADGQEEASHLVSQIETLISGMLNKETLLDLIRHFIVFEKSKKEDPKTGLTTISTVKKMAAYHQYYAVNRAVQSTLRATGYHTYSNSPPPEGWHRPQGDVGVVPPQGNAETVNRATKNYFSLPYNPNLKEKARELRKSGNLSEVLFWKRVKNKQFKGYDFDRQKIIGNYIVDFYCSNCQVVIEIDGSSHNDKQAYDAKRDAYLESLGLTIIRIPVQDVMKRLDAVMEMLGDHPALRAPVRGMDHPVRQGRGMDEGSRVNLVEADPVNYGLPGVKGQPRGDRKGGVVWHTQGSGKSLSMVFFTGKIVLALDNPTIVVITDRNDLDDQLFDTFASSTQLLRQEPKQVESRIDLKEKLKVASGGVIFTTIQKFSPDEGNVYETLSERENIVVIADEAHRTQYGFRAKTIDAKNEDGDVIGKKIVYGFAKYMRDALPNATYIGFTGTPIESTDVNTPAVFGHYIDVYDIAQAVEDGATVRIFYESRLAKVNLSEEGKKLVEELDEELDDGELTETQKAKAKWTQLEALIGSENRIKTVAKDIIQHFGQRQEVFEGKAMIVAMSRRIAADLYHEIIRLKPEWHSEDLDKGVIKVVMTSASSDGSKMAKLHTNKQQRRVLAERMKDPADELKLVIVRDMWLTGFDAPSMHTLYIDKPMKGHNLMQAIARVNRVYKDKPGGLVVDYLGIASDLKKALSFYSDAGGKGDPTIAQEQAVALMLEKLEVVSQMFSESPTSAGVSASSGGRGGFPYEDYFEANTSQKLSLILAAEEHILGLDDGKKRYINEVTALSKAFAIAVPHEQAMDVKDEVSFFQAVKARLVKFDSTGSGKTDEEVETTIRQVIDQALVSEQVIDVFDAAGIKKPDISILSEEFLMELKDMEHKNVALEVLKKLLNDEIKARSKKNLVKSKSLKEMLENAIKKYQNKILTAAEVMDELIKLSKEIVNMDSEAQQLGLTEFEYAFYAAVANNDSAKQLMQQEKLRELAVILTERVRQNATIDWTIKESVRAKLKVIIKRTLRQYGYPPDMQKLATETVLKQAEMIAKELTTD
;
A
#
# COMPACT_ATOMS: atom_id res chain seq x y z
N MET A 1 4.31 -11.57 -37.70
CA MET A 1 5.15 -11.44 -36.49
C MET A 1 4.42 -12.10 -35.35
N THR A 2 5.05 -13.10 -34.74
CA THR A 2 4.56 -13.87 -33.59
C THR A 2 4.38 -12.95 -32.38
N THR A 3 3.23 -13.00 -31.73
CA THR A 3 2.92 -12.35 -30.46
C THR A 3 3.77 -12.95 -29.36
N SER A 4 4.86 -12.27 -28.95
CA SER A 4 5.67 -12.68 -27.81
C SER A 4 4.87 -12.51 -26.52
N LYS A 5 4.71 -13.58 -25.74
CA LYS A 5 4.14 -13.53 -24.40
C LYS A 5 5.03 -12.66 -23.49
N ILE A 6 4.43 -11.77 -22.71
CA ILE A 6 5.12 -11.02 -21.64
C ILE A 6 5.56 -12.04 -20.58
N THR A 7 6.85 -12.04 -20.23
CA THR A 7 7.44 -12.90 -19.20
C THR A 7 7.90 -12.07 -18.00
N GLU A 8 8.15 -12.71 -16.85
CA GLU A 8 8.75 -12.08 -15.67
C GLU A 8 10.06 -11.36 -16.01
N SER A 9 10.93 -12.00 -16.79
CA SER A 9 12.18 -11.39 -17.27
C SER A 9 11.96 -10.16 -18.17
N THR A 10 10.79 -10.05 -18.83
CA THR A 10 10.44 -8.86 -19.61
C THR A 10 10.07 -7.70 -18.69
N ILE A 11 9.37 -7.97 -17.58
CA ILE A 11 9.00 -6.97 -16.57
C ILE A 11 10.26 -6.54 -15.78
N GLU A 12 11.13 -7.48 -15.45
CA GLU A 12 12.43 -7.23 -14.82
C GLU A 12 13.29 -6.31 -15.68
N ALA A 13 13.46 -6.64 -16.98
CA ALA A 13 14.21 -5.80 -17.91
C ALA A 13 13.59 -4.40 -18.06
N PHE A 14 12.26 -4.31 -18.12
CA PHE A 14 11.55 -3.03 -18.18
C PHE A 14 11.76 -2.19 -16.92
N ALA A 15 11.70 -2.79 -15.73
CA ALA A 15 11.97 -2.10 -14.47
C ALA A 15 13.41 -1.58 -14.41
N VAL A 16 14.38 -2.40 -14.81
CA VAL A 16 15.79 -1.99 -14.91
C VAL A 16 15.96 -0.81 -15.87
N GLU A 17 15.37 -0.88 -17.07
CA GLU A 17 15.45 0.18 -18.08
C GLU A 17 14.89 1.51 -17.54
N LEU A 18 13.74 1.47 -16.85
CA LEU A 18 13.16 2.66 -16.22
C LEU A 18 14.06 3.24 -15.13
N ILE A 19 14.73 2.40 -14.34
CA ILE A 19 15.64 2.85 -13.29
C ILE A 19 16.93 3.43 -13.89
N GLU A 20 17.46 2.84 -14.96
CA GLU A 20 18.60 3.41 -15.71
C GLU A 20 18.29 4.80 -16.27
N GLN A 21 17.06 5.03 -16.73
CA GLN A 21 16.62 6.36 -17.21
C GLN A 21 16.64 7.43 -16.10
N LEU A 22 16.59 7.03 -14.82
CA LEU A 22 16.78 7.92 -13.67
C LEU A 22 18.26 8.21 -13.36
N GLY A 23 19.18 7.67 -14.16
CA GLY A 23 20.62 7.86 -14.02
C GLY A 23 21.29 6.89 -13.05
N TYR A 24 20.70 5.71 -12.84
CA TYR A 24 21.32 4.61 -12.10
C TYR A 24 22.27 3.83 -13.00
N THR A 25 23.38 3.35 -12.45
CA THR A 25 24.27 2.42 -13.16
C THR A 25 23.69 1.02 -13.08
N TYR A 26 23.51 0.36 -14.22
CA TYR A 26 23.10 -1.04 -14.25
C TYR A 26 24.29 -1.99 -14.00
N LEU A 27 24.11 -2.92 -13.06
CA LEU A 27 25.04 -4.03 -12.81
C LEU A 27 24.32 -5.38 -12.94
N TYR A 28 24.80 -6.23 -13.86
CA TYR A 28 24.37 -7.61 -13.92
C TYR A 28 25.03 -8.40 -12.77
N ALA A 29 24.29 -8.69 -11.69
CA ALA A 29 24.87 -9.21 -10.47
C ALA A 29 25.66 -10.54 -10.61
N PRO A 30 25.31 -11.47 -11.51
CA PRO A 30 26.12 -12.67 -11.74
C PRO A 30 27.54 -12.37 -12.25
N ALA A 31 27.77 -11.22 -12.89
CA ALA A 31 29.09 -10.81 -13.35
C ALA A 31 29.99 -10.23 -12.24
N ILE A 32 29.42 -9.92 -11.07
CA ILE A 32 30.14 -9.50 -9.86
C ILE A 32 30.09 -10.56 -8.75
N ALA A 33 29.62 -11.76 -9.07
CA ALA A 33 29.58 -12.88 -8.13
C ALA A 33 31.00 -13.37 -7.79
N PRO A 34 31.21 -13.98 -6.60
CA PRO A 34 32.54 -14.45 -6.18
C PRO A 34 33.16 -15.48 -7.13
N ASP A 35 32.33 -16.23 -7.85
CA ASP A 35 32.71 -17.26 -8.82
C ASP A 35 32.74 -16.76 -10.27
N ALA A 36 32.56 -15.46 -10.50
CA ALA A 36 32.65 -14.88 -11.84
C ALA A 36 34.09 -14.97 -12.38
N GLU A 37 34.26 -15.63 -13.54
CA GLU A 37 35.55 -15.76 -14.22
C GLU A 37 36.07 -14.43 -14.77
N HIS A 38 35.16 -13.55 -15.17
CA HIS A 38 35.46 -12.22 -15.69
C HIS A 38 34.37 -11.24 -15.27
N THR A 39 34.78 -10.09 -14.73
CA THR A 39 33.90 -8.96 -14.43
C THR A 39 34.11 -7.87 -15.49
N PRO A 40 33.09 -7.54 -16.31
CA PRO A 40 33.19 -6.46 -17.30
C PRO A 40 33.23 -5.07 -16.63
N PHE A 41 33.02 -5.01 -15.32
CA PHE A 41 33.00 -3.78 -14.51
C PHE A 41 34.33 -3.55 -13.76
N GLY A 42 35.31 -4.46 -13.92
CA GLY A 42 36.59 -4.44 -13.23
C GLY A 42 36.62 -5.35 -11.99
N ASP A 43 37.80 -5.90 -11.69
CA ASP A 43 38.00 -6.89 -10.62
C ASP A 43 37.61 -6.37 -9.21
N ALA A 44 37.64 -5.05 -9.01
CA ALA A 44 37.26 -4.43 -7.74
C ALA A 44 35.75 -4.51 -7.44
N GLU A 45 34.90 -4.72 -8.43
CA GLU A 45 33.45 -4.88 -8.27
C GLU A 45 33.07 -6.30 -7.83
N ARG A 46 33.97 -7.27 -7.96
CA ARG A 46 33.70 -8.66 -7.61
C ARG A 46 33.57 -8.81 -6.10
N ARG A 47 32.47 -9.43 -5.65
CA ARG A 47 32.24 -9.77 -4.25
C ARG A 47 33.19 -10.87 -3.78
N ASN A 48 33.56 -10.84 -2.51
CA ASN A 48 34.43 -11.83 -1.88
C ASN A 48 33.67 -13.12 -1.53
N SER A 49 32.39 -13.01 -1.19
CA SER A 49 31.53 -14.16 -0.86
C SER A 49 30.08 -13.92 -1.27
N PHE A 50 29.28 -14.99 -1.33
CA PHE A 50 27.85 -14.89 -1.59
C PHE A 50 27.06 -14.38 -0.37
N GLU A 51 27.66 -14.40 0.83
CA GLU A 51 27.12 -13.81 2.06
C GLU A 51 27.24 -12.28 2.04
N GLU A 52 28.18 -11.74 1.25
CA GLU A 52 28.43 -10.30 1.16
C GLU A 52 27.29 -9.60 0.39
N VAL A 53 26.51 -8.81 1.12
CA VAL A 53 25.39 -8.02 0.58
C VAL A 53 25.74 -6.55 0.35
N LEU A 54 26.86 -6.06 0.87
CA LEU A 54 27.38 -4.71 0.62
C LEU A 54 28.34 -4.73 -0.58
N LEU A 55 28.26 -3.74 -1.46
CA LEU A 55 29.29 -3.53 -2.49
C LEU A 55 30.44 -2.74 -1.88
N MET A 56 31.34 -3.44 -1.19
CA MET A 56 32.36 -2.84 -0.31
C MET A 56 33.29 -1.86 -1.01
N HIS A 57 33.66 -2.12 -2.27
CA HIS A 57 34.49 -1.19 -3.04
C HIS A 57 33.79 0.17 -3.20
N ARG A 58 32.54 0.16 -3.69
CA ARG A 58 31.71 1.36 -3.88
C ARG A 58 31.45 2.09 -2.58
N LEU A 59 31.18 1.36 -1.49
CA LEU A 59 31.01 1.95 -0.16
C LEU A 59 32.27 2.68 0.31
N ALA A 60 33.44 2.05 0.18
CA ALA A 60 34.71 2.67 0.56
C ALA A 60 35.03 3.91 -0.29
N GLU A 61 34.77 3.87 -1.60
CA GLU A 61 34.96 5.02 -2.49
C GLU A 61 34.04 6.19 -2.13
N ALA A 62 32.76 5.91 -1.89
CA ALA A 62 31.78 6.91 -1.49
C ALA A 62 32.14 7.54 -0.13
N VAL A 63 32.47 6.74 0.89
CA VAL A 63 32.90 7.25 2.20
C VAL A 63 34.11 8.17 2.06
N ARG A 64 35.10 7.79 1.25
CA ARG A 64 36.29 8.61 0.99
C ARG A 64 35.92 9.92 0.27
N LYS A 65 35.02 9.87 -0.72
CA LYS A 65 34.57 11.01 -1.53
C LYS A 65 33.79 12.02 -0.68
N ILE A 66 32.89 11.54 0.17
CA ILE A 66 31.99 12.34 0.99
C ILE A 66 32.72 12.95 2.19
N ASN A 67 33.73 12.25 2.75
CA ASN A 67 34.39 12.63 4.00
C ASN A 67 35.90 12.95 3.84
N PRO A 68 36.31 13.83 2.91
CA PRO A 68 37.73 14.04 2.59
C PRO A 68 38.54 14.64 3.75
N ALA A 69 37.87 15.29 4.72
CA ALA A 69 38.52 15.87 5.90
C ALA A 69 38.82 14.86 7.01
N VAL A 70 38.18 13.68 6.99
CA VAL A 70 38.38 12.61 7.98
C VAL A 70 39.54 11.71 7.54
N PRO A 71 40.50 11.37 8.41
CA PRO A 71 41.62 10.51 8.03
C PRO A 71 41.17 9.11 7.56
N PRO A 72 41.88 8.48 6.60
CA PRO A 72 41.50 7.17 6.05
C PRO A 72 41.31 6.07 7.11
N ALA A 73 42.12 6.06 8.18
CA ALA A 73 41.98 5.07 9.25
C ALA A 73 40.64 5.18 10.00
N ALA A 74 40.14 6.41 10.22
CA ALA A 74 38.84 6.64 10.85
C ALA A 74 37.68 6.36 9.88
N GLN A 75 37.87 6.61 8.58
CA GLN A 75 36.92 6.17 7.54
C GLN A 75 36.79 4.64 7.51
N GLU A 76 37.90 3.92 7.59
CA GLU A 76 37.91 2.44 7.64
C GLU A 76 37.25 1.89 8.92
N GLU A 77 37.46 2.55 10.06
CA GLU A 77 36.77 2.22 11.31
C GLU A 77 35.25 2.39 11.19
N ALA A 78 34.78 3.47 10.55
CA ALA A 78 33.36 3.67 10.30
C ALA A 78 32.78 2.59 9.37
N ILE A 79 33.50 2.19 8.32
CA ILE A 79 33.08 1.08 7.44
C ILE A 79 33.01 -0.24 8.21
N LYS A 80 33.95 -0.51 9.12
CA LYS A 80 33.89 -1.69 10.00
C LYS A 80 32.66 -1.67 10.91
N GLU A 81 32.23 -0.50 11.37
CA GLU A 81 30.99 -0.38 12.17
C GLU A 81 29.76 -0.75 11.33
N VAL A 82 29.70 -0.34 10.05
CA VAL A 82 28.60 -0.71 9.14
C VAL A 82 28.46 -2.23 8.96
N GLN A 83 29.57 -2.96 9.03
CA GLN A 83 29.58 -4.42 8.86
C GLN A 83 29.18 -5.18 10.13
N ARG A 84 29.09 -4.53 11.30
CA ARG A 84 28.79 -5.21 12.56
C ARG A 84 27.31 -5.53 12.69
N ILE A 85 27.02 -6.78 13.02
CA ILE A 85 25.68 -7.23 13.41
C ILE A 85 25.62 -7.25 14.93
N HIS A 86 24.75 -6.44 15.52
CA HIS A 86 24.70 -6.24 16.99
C HIS A 86 23.66 -7.12 17.70
N SER A 87 22.71 -7.67 16.95
CA SER A 87 21.57 -8.41 17.48
C SER A 87 21.21 -9.60 16.58
N PRO A 88 20.63 -10.70 17.12
CA PRO A 88 19.97 -11.71 16.30
C PRO A 88 18.62 -11.23 15.73
N ASP A 89 18.05 -10.15 16.27
CA ASP A 89 16.79 -9.57 15.79
C ASP A 89 17.03 -8.62 14.61
N LEU A 90 16.40 -8.94 13.46
CA LEU A 90 16.53 -8.20 12.21
C LEU A 90 16.14 -6.72 12.35
N LEU A 91 15.01 -6.43 13.01
CA LEU A 91 14.51 -5.06 13.12
C LEU A 91 15.39 -4.19 14.01
N THR A 92 15.98 -4.77 15.06
CA THR A 92 16.97 -4.10 15.91
C THR A 92 18.21 -3.70 15.10
N ASN A 93 18.75 -4.61 14.28
CA ASN A 93 19.89 -4.27 13.41
C ASN A 93 19.51 -3.24 12.35
N ASN A 94 18.33 -3.36 11.76
CA ASN A 94 17.84 -2.42 10.76
C ASN A 94 17.65 -1.01 11.30
N GLU A 95 17.06 -0.88 12.50
CA GLU A 95 16.95 0.40 13.20
C GLU A 95 18.33 1.00 13.50
N HIS A 96 19.25 0.18 14.03
CA HIS A 96 20.60 0.62 14.34
C HIS A 96 21.34 1.13 13.10
N PHE A 97 21.34 0.36 12.01
CA PHE A 97 21.96 0.78 10.76
C PHE A 97 21.29 2.04 10.19
N HIS A 98 19.96 2.13 10.24
CA HIS A 98 19.25 3.32 9.77
C HIS A 98 19.69 4.58 10.53
N ARG A 99 20.00 4.48 11.83
CA ARG A 99 20.59 5.60 12.59
C ARG A 99 21.96 5.99 12.07
N LEU A 100 22.87 5.02 11.90
CA LEU A 100 24.19 5.28 11.31
C LEU A 100 24.09 5.97 9.94
N LEU A 101 23.12 5.54 9.13
CA LEU A 101 22.85 6.10 7.82
C LEU A 101 22.37 7.57 7.88
N THR A 102 21.46 7.91 8.79
CA THR A 102 20.81 9.24 8.83
C THR A 102 21.46 10.26 9.76
N GLU A 103 22.24 9.80 10.74
CA GLU A 103 22.89 10.63 11.78
C GLU A 103 24.41 10.73 11.61
N GLY A 104 25.00 9.86 10.78
CA GLY A 104 26.45 9.75 10.62
C GLY A 104 27.08 8.86 11.69
N ILE A 105 28.28 8.37 11.39
CA ILE A 105 29.04 7.47 12.27
C ILE A 105 30.06 8.29 13.05
N SER A 106 29.95 8.30 14.38
CA SER A 106 30.89 9.01 15.24
C SER A 106 32.24 8.28 15.27
N VAL A 107 33.31 9.00 14.95
CA VAL A 107 34.69 8.50 14.98
C VAL A 107 35.58 9.44 15.79
N SER A 108 36.63 8.89 16.39
CA SER A 108 37.62 9.68 17.12
C SER A 108 39.03 9.35 16.65
N TYR A 109 39.82 10.38 16.35
CA TYR A 109 41.20 10.24 15.90
C TYR A 109 42.09 11.35 16.46
N GLN A 110 43.40 11.13 16.47
CA GLN A 110 44.35 12.17 16.86
C GLN A 110 44.73 13.06 15.68
N LYS A 111 44.69 14.37 15.89
CA LYS A 111 45.19 15.40 14.96
C LYS A 111 45.96 16.44 15.77
N ASP A 112 47.19 16.73 15.36
CA ASP A 112 48.07 17.70 16.03
C ASP A 112 48.24 17.47 17.56
N GLY A 113 48.26 16.19 17.97
CA GLY A 113 48.40 15.79 19.38
C GLY A 113 47.13 15.95 20.24
N GLN A 114 46.00 16.35 19.65
CA GLN A 114 44.70 16.43 20.32
C GLN A 114 43.72 15.37 19.80
N GLN A 115 42.87 14.84 20.68
CA GLN A 115 41.80 13.94 20.31
C GLN A 115 40.66 14.75 19.69
N ARG A 116 40.33 14.46 18.43
CA ARG A 116 39.22 15.07 17.70
C ARG A 116 38.11 14.03 17.51
N GLY A 117 36.86 14.44 17.71
CA GLY A 117 35.67 13.69 17.31
C GLY A 117 35.13 14.28 16.00
N ASP A 118 34.74 13.43 15.06
CA ASP A 118 34.13 13.83 13.79
C ASP A 118 33.03 12.82 13.39
N LEU A 119 32.24 13.15 12.37
CA LEU A 119 31.22 12.26 11.83
C LEU A 119 31.63 11.78 10.43
N VAL A 120 31.47 10.48 10.18
CA VAL A 120 31.59 9.89 8.84
C VAL A 120 30.20 9.67 8.28
N TRP A 121 29.91 10.30 7.16
CA TRP A 121 28.64 10.18 6.43
C TRP A 121 28.73 9.08 5.36
N LEU A 122 27.73 8.20 5.34
CA LEU A 122 27.60 7.16 4.32
C LEU A 122 26.91 7.64 3.04
N ILE A 123 26.07 8.68 3.18
CA ILE A 123 25.26 9.27 2.10
C ILE A 123 25.43 10.79 2.17
N ASP A 124 25.63 11.42 1.01
CA ASP A 124 25.54 12.86 0.86
C ASP A 124 24.09 13.25 0.58
N PHE A 125 23.35 13.59 1.63
CA PHE A 125 21.97 14.04 1.49
C PHE A 125 21.84 15.49 1.04
N SER A 126 22.94 16.24 0.93
CA SER A 126 22.93 17.65 0.51
C SER A 126 23.07 17.79 -0.99
N ASP A 127 23.86 16.92 -1.61
CA ASP A 127 24.01 16.79 -3.05
C ASP A 127 23.77 15.33 -3.46
N PRO A 128 22.53 14.98 -3.85
CA PRO A 128 22.19 13.63 -4.28
C PRO A 128 23.12 13.08 -5.37
N GLU A 129 23.55 13.90 -6.34
CA GLU A 129 24.42 13.48 -7.43
C GLU A 129 25.86 13.16 -6.98
N ASN A 130 26.24 13.53 -5.75
CA ASN A 130 27.52 13.14 -5.18
C ASN A 130 27.54 11.64 -4.77
N ASN A 131 26.39 10.98 -4.71
CA ASN A 131 26.25 9.56 -4.40
C ASN A 131 26.30 8.68 -5.65
N ASP A 132 26.74 7.43 -5.47
CA ASP A 132 26.67 6.37 -6.46
C ASP A 132 25.34 5.63 -6.36
N PHE A 133 24.61 5.50 -7.47
CA PHE A 133 23.33 4.81 -7.55
C PHE A 133 23.42 3.64 -8.52
N VAL A 134 23.07 2.45 -8.05
CA VAL A 134 23.19 1.22 -8.82
C VAL A 134 21.89 0.43 -8.77
N VAL A 135 21.47 -0.07 -9.93
CA VAL A 135 20.43 -1.10 -10.05
C VAL A 135 21.10 -2.42 -10.40
N ALA A 136 20.87 -3.44 -9.58
CA ALA A 136 21.38 -4.78 -9.84
C ALA A 136 20.24 -5.79 -9.92
N ASN A 137 20.28 -6.64 -10.94
CA ASN A 137 19.32 -7.73 -11.08
C ASN A 137 19.98 -9.09 -10.87
N GLN A 138 19.20 -10.11 -10.48
CA GLN A 138 19.66 -11.47 -10.23
C GLN A 138 20.74 -11.60 -9.14
N PHE A 139 20.65 -10.75 -8.11
CA PHE A 139 21.64 -10.70 -7.02
C PHE A 139 21.52 -11.90 -6.10
N THR A 140 22.45 -12.86 -6.23
CA THR A 140 22.41 -14.11 -5.45
C THR A 140 23.04 -13.91 -4.07
N VAL A 141 22.29 -14.21 -3.03
CA VAL A 141 22.72 -14.20 -1.62
C VAL A 141 22.65 -15.62 -1.07
N VAL A 142 23.73 -16.04 -0.42
CA VAL A 142 23.78 -17.32 0.31
C VAL A 142 24.01 -16.98 1.77
N GLU A 143 23.06 -17.33 2.64
CA GLU A 143 23.17 -17.13 4.09
C GLU A 143 22.65 -18.39 4.78
N ASN A 144 23.31 -18.84 5.86
CA ASN A 144 22.91 -20.03 6.62
C ASN A 144 22.68 -21.29 5.75
N GLY A 145 23.44 -21.44 4.65
CA GLY A 145 23.30 -22.55 3.71
C GLY A 145 22.09 -22.48 2.78
N VAL A 146 21.33 -21.38 2.81
CA VAL A 146 20.17 -21.15 1.94
C VAL A 146 20.53 -20.13 0.85
N ASN A 147 20.24 -20.48 -0.39
CA ASN A 147 20.45 -19.60 -1.55
C ASN A 147 19.12 -18.92 -1.93
N LYS A 148 19.14 -17.60 -2.02
CA LYS A 148 18.04 -16.78 -2.52
C LYS A 148 18.54 -15.74 -3.51
N ARG A 149 17.65 -15.34 -4.42
CA ARG A 149 17.93 -14.39 -5.48
C ARG A 149 16.71 -13.47 -5.63
N PRO A 150 16.73 -12.28 -5.02
CA PRO A 150 15.76 -11.23 -5.33
C PRO A 150 15.91 -10.77 -6.78
N ASP A 151 14.82 -10.28 -7.35
CA ASP A 151 14.78 -9.90 -8.77
C ASP A 151 15.61 -8.65 -9.04
N VAL A 152 15.34 -7.57 -8.31
CA VAL A 152 16.06 -6.29 -8.45
C VAL A 152 16.40 -5.70 -7.08
N ILE A 153 17.62 -5.19 -6.93
CA ILE A 153 18.11 -4.49 -5.73
C ILE A 153 18.67 -3.14 -6.15
N LEU A 154 18.29 -2.09 -5.44
CA LEU A 154 18.88 -0.76 -5.59
C LEU A 154 19.90 -0.50 -4.49
N PHE A 155 21.10 -0.15 -4.92
CA PHE A 155 22.18 0.27 -4.04
C PHE A 155 22.37 1.77 -4.11
N VAL A 156 22.68 2.37 -2.96
CA VAL A 156 23.23 3.71 -2.88
C VAL A 156 24.56 3.63 -2.15
N ASN A 157 25.64 4.10 -2.77
CA ASN A 157 27.00 4.00 -2.23
C ASN A 157 27.36 2.56 -1.80
N GLY A 158 26.91 1.57 -2.58
CA GLY A 158 27.12 0.15 -2.29
C GLY A 158 26.27 -0.45 -1.16
N ILE A 159 25.28 0.28 -0.63
CA ILE A 159 24.36 -0.18 0.42
C ILE A 159 23.01 -0.59 -0.20
N PRO A 160 22.49 -1.81 0.03
CA PRO A 160 21.22 -2.28 -0.56
C PRO A 160 20.02 -1.67 0.16
N LEU A 161 19.52 -0.53 -0.33
CA LEU A 161 18.44 0.22 0.32
C LEU A 161 17.04 -0.19 -0.15
N VAL A 162 16.88 -0.69 -1.37
CA VAL A 162 15.57 -1.11 -1.90
C VAL A 162 15.66 -2.51 -2.49
N VAL A 163 14.71 -3.37 -2.12
CA VAL A 163 14.54 -4.71 -2.71
C VAL A 163 13.21 -4.73 -3.43
N ILE A 164 13.22 -5.13 -4.71
CA ILE A 164 12.05 -5.17 -5.58
C ILE A 164 11.81 -6.61 -5.99
N GLU A 165 10.58 -7.07 -5.79
CA GLU A 165 10.11 -8.39 -6.18
C GLU A 165 9.03 -8.26 -7.25
N LEU A 166 9.22 -8.97 -8.36
CA LEU A 166 8.42 -8.89 -9.56
C LEU A 166 7.75 -10.25 -9.83
N LYS A 167 6.55 -10.20 -10.39
CA LYS A 167 5.77 -11.37 -10.76
C LYS A 167 5.23 -11.21 -12.17
N ASN A 168 5.03 -12.32 -12.86
CA ASN A 168 4.58 -12.30 -14.24
C ASN A 168 3.09 -11.93 -14.36
N ALA A 169 2.79 -10.77 -14.93
CA ALA A 169 1.41 -10.33 -15.22
C ALA A 169 0.56 -11.36 -15.99
N ALA A 170 1.19 -12.26 -16.76
CA ALA A 170 0.51 -13.24 -17.60
C ALA A 170 0.23 -14.59 -16.90
N ASP A 171 0.70 -14.78 -15.66
CA ASP A 171 0.43 -15.96 -14.85
C ASP A 171 -0.65 -15.64 -13.80
N GLU A 172 -1.79 -16.32 -13.84
CA GLU A 172 -2.92 -16.05 -12.94
C GLU A 172 -2.60 -16.32 -11.47
N ASN A 173 -1.55 -17.09 -11.18
CA ASN A 173 -1.09 -17.36 -9.81
C ASN A 173 -0.06 -16.32 -9.32
N ALA A 174 0.52 -15.52 -10.22
CA ALA A 174 1.61 -14.60 -9.94
C ALA A 174 1.08 -13.21 -9.55
N THR A 175 0.42 -13.14 -8.38
CA THR A 175 -0.21 -11.92 -7.85
C THR A 175 0.73 -11.10 -6.96
N LEU A 176 0.36 -9.85 -6.65
CA LEU A 176 1.02 -9.06 -5.58
C LEU A 176 1.18 -9.82 -4.25
N LYS A 177 0.24 -10.70 -3.90
CA LYS A 177 0.31 -11.52 -2.68
C LYS A 177 1.49 -12.48 -2.75
N SER A 178 1.73 -13.10 -3.90
CA SER A 178 2.87 -14.02 -4.10
C SER A 178 4.21 -13.28 -4.01
N ALA A 179 4.31 -12.07 -4.57
CA ALA A 179 5.49 -11.20 -4.43
C ALA A 179 5.73 -10.84 -2.95
N PHE A 180 4.67 -10.46 -2.22
CA PHE A 180 4.75 -10.18 -0.79
C PHE A 180 5.25 -11.39 0.04
N GLN A 181 4.70 -12.58 -0.20
CA GLN A 181 5.12 -13.81 0.46
C GLN A 181 6.57 -14.19 0.15
N GLN A 182 7.05 -13.84 -1.05
CA GLN A 182 8.45 -14.05 -1.44
C GLN A 182 9.39 -13.12 -0.68
N ILE A 183 9.02 -11.84 -0.49
CA ILE A 183 9.74 -10.93 0.41
C ILE A 183 9.75 -11.46 1.85
N ASP A 184 8.63 -11.96 2.38
CA ASP A 184 8.59 -12.60 3.72
C ASP A 184 9.55 -13.80 3.82
N THR A 185 9.59 -14.60 2.77
CA THR A 185 10.51 -15.74 2.67
C THR A 185 11.96 -15.28 2.68
N TYR A 186 12.29 -14.18 2.00
CA TYR A 186 13.65 -13.63 2.01
C TYR A 186 14.03 -13.07 3.38
N LYS A 187 13.14 -12.31 4.03
CA LYS A 187 13.39 -11.78 5.38
C LYS A 187 13.74 -12.88 6.40
N ALA A 188 13.11 -14.05 6.26
CA ALA A 188 13.35 -15.19 7.14
C ALA A 188 14.64 -15.97 6.81
N LEU A 189 15.03 -16.03 5.54
CA LEU A 189 16.10 -16.94 5.07
C LEU A 189 17.43 -16.24 4.76
N ILE A 190 17.40 -14.97 4.37
CA ILE A 190 18.58 -14.12 4.11
C ILE A 190 18.46 -12.77 4.83
N PRO A 191 18.29 -12.76 6.17
CA PRO A 191 18.07 -11.53 6.94
C PRO A 191 19.21 -10.51 6.81
N GLY A 192 20.44 -10.93 6.49
CA GLY A 192 21.58 -10.03 6.31
C GLY A 192 21.35 -8.95 5.26
N LEU A 193 20.62 -9.28 4.18
CA LEU A 193 20.23 -8.29 3.15
C LEU A 193 19.31 -7.20 3.72
N PHE A 194 18.40 -7.58 4.62
CA PHE A 194 17.40 -6.67 5.18
C PHE A 194 17.91 -5.87 6.38
N THR A 195 19.12 -6.14 6.88
CA THR A 195 19.80 -5.30 7.87
C THR A 195 19.94 -3.86 7.35
N TYR A 196 20.23 -3.69 6.06
CA TYR A 196 20.48 -2.38 5.46
C TYR A 196 19.24 -1.76 4.78
N ASN A 197 18.21 -2.59 4.55
CA ASN A 197 17.07 -2.23 3.72
C ASN A 197 16.30 -1.01 4.27
N GLY A 198 16.00 -0.06 3.40
CA GLY A 198 15.06 1.03 3.65
C GLY A 198 13.62 0.53 3.57
N PHE A 199 13.23 0.06 2.38
CA PHE A 199 11.88 -0.46 2.10
C PHE A 199 11.90 -1.47 0.94
N THR A 200 10.77 -2.11 0.71
CA THR A 200 10.57 -3.13 -0.33
C THR A 200 9.47 -2.72 -1.30
N VAL A 201 9.59 -3.14 -2.56
CA VAL A 201 8.58 -2.94 -3.60
C VAL A 201 8.11 -4.30 -4.10
N ILE A 202 6.81 -4.45 -4.28
CA ILE A 202 6.19 -5.64 -4.88
C ILE A 202 5.40 -5.21 -6.12
N SER A 203 5.49 -6.00 -7.19
CA SER A 203 4.73 -5.75 -8.41
C SER A 203 4.40 -7.03 -9.16
N ASP A 204 3.24 -7.05 -9.83
CA ASP A 204 2.88 -8.04 -10.84
C ASP A 204 3.02 -7.49 -12.27
N GLY A 205 3.69 -6.34 -12.43
CA GLY A 205 3.87 -5.61 -13.68
C GLY A 205 2.82 -4.54 -13.95
N LEU A 206 1.57 -4.72 -13.50
CA LEU A 206 0.51 -3.72 -13.65
C LEU A 206 0.32 -2.91 -12.38
N GLU A 207 0.18 -3.60 -11.25
CA GLU A 207 0.11 -2.99 -9.92
C GLU A 207 1.50 -2.96 -9.28
N ALA A 208 1.78 -1.93 -8.49
CA ALA A 208 3.03 -1.82 -7.75
C ALA A 208 2.80 -1.13 -6.41
N LYS A 209 3.34 -1.70 -5.34
CA LYS A 209 3.17 -1.18 -3.99
C LYS A 209 4.49 -1.22 -3.23
N ALA A 210 4.71 -0.25 -2.36
CA ALA A 210 5.86 -0.20 -1.47
C ALA A 210 5.45 -0.35 0.00
N GLY A 211 6.32 -0.99 0.79
CA GLY A 211 6.13 -1.20 2.22
C GLY A 211 7.45 -1.53 2.92
N THR A 212 7.43 -1.56 4.25
CA THR A 212 8.64 -1.84 5.06
C THR A 212 8.75 -3.32 5.42
N ILE A 213 9.91 -3.74 5.93
CA ILE A 213 10.15 -5.14 6.36
C ILE A 213 9.21 -5.62 7.48
N SER A 214 8.60 -4.72 8.24
CA SER A 214 7.59 -5.03 9.27
C SER A 214 6.15 -4.72 8.87
N SER A 215 5.92 -4.26 7.62
CA SER A 215 4.58 -3.96 7.12
C SER A 215 3.87 -5.25 6.72
N GLY A 216 2.63 -5.45 7.19
CA GLY A 216 1.72 -6.44 6.60
C GLY A 216 1.25 -5.98 5.22
N MET A 217 0.70 -6.89 4.41
CA MET A 217 0.27 -6.62 3.03
C MET A 217 -0.72 -5.45 2.93
N SER A 218 -1.61 -5.27 3.91
CA SER A 218 -2.57 -4.16 3.97
C SER A 218 -1.94 -2.77 4.18
N ARG A 219 -0.62 -2.71 4.45
CA ARG A 219 0.16 -1.48 4.62
C ARG A 219 1.11 -1.22 3.45
N PHE A 220 1.12 -2.08 2.43
CA PHE A 220 1.79 -1.80 1.18
C PHE A 220 0.92 -0.85 0.36
N MET A 221 1.45 0.31 0.01
CA MET A 221 0.70 1.39 -0.65
C MET A 221 1.23 1.66 -2.05
N ALA A 222 0.33 1.99 -2.97
CA ALA A 222 0.70 2.41 -4.32
C ALA A 222 1.29 3.84 -4.30
N TRP A 223 2.24 4.09 -5.19
CA TRP A 223 2.73 5.43 -5.49
C TRP A 223 2.01 5.97 -6.72
N LYS A 224 1.40 7.16 -6.60
CA LYS A 224 0.39 7.62 -7.57
C LYS A 224 0.81 8.77 -8.48
N SER A 225 2.00 9.34 -8.26
CA SER A 225 2.48 10.47 -9.06
C SER A 225 3.97 10.38 -9.30
N ALA A 226 4.38 10.71 -10.53
CA ALA A 226 5.79 10.81 -10.87
C ALA A 226 6.42 12.14 -10.38
N ASP A 227 5.62 13.20 -10.25
CA ASP A 227 6.10 14.57 -9.99
C ASP A 227 5.48 15.22 -8.75
N GLY A 228 4.48 14.58 -8.14
CA GLY A 228 3.71 15.12 -7.02
C GLY A 228 2.68 16.18 -7.41
N GLN A 229 2.45 16.39 -8.70
CA GLN A 229 1.53 17.39 -9.26
C GLN A 229 0.31 16.73 -9.92
N GLU A 230 0.51 15.75 -10.79
CA GLU A 230 -0.59 15.05 -11.49
C GLU A 230 -0.65 13.57 -11.12
N GLU A 231 -1.87 13.02 -11.03
CA GLU A 231 -2.02 11.57 -10.89
C GLU A 231 -1.61 10.92 -12.20
N ALA A 232 -0.81 9.86 -12.10
CA ALA A 232 -0.53 9.07 -13.27
C ALA A 232 -1.86 8.55 -13.86
N SER A 233 -1.99 8.66 -15.18
CA SER A 233 -3.16 8.11 -15.88
C SER A 233 -3.28 6.62 -15.57
N HIS A 234 -4.51 6.09 -15.44
CA HIS A 234 -4.75 4.64 -15.34
C HIS A 234 -4.22 3.84 -16.54
N LEU A 235 -3.82 4.52 -17.62
CA LEU A 235 -3.17 3.91 -18.78
C LEU A 235 -1.65 3.72 -18.61
N VAL A 236 -1.06 4.33 -17.58
CA VAL A 236 0.34 4.17 -17.19
C VAL A 236 0.40 3.09 -16.11
N SER A 237 1.38 2.18 -16.20
CA SER A 237 1.55 1.14 -15.20
C SER A 237 1.94 1.73 -13.83
N GLN A 238 1.48 1.11 -12.73
CA GLN A 238 1.84 1.61 -11.39
C GLN A 238 3.33 1.45 -11.10
N ILE A 239 3.98 0.43 -11.69
CA ILE A 239 5.43 0.23 -11.55
C ILE A 239 6.21 1.38 -12.18
N GLU A 240 5.81 1.87 -13.36
CA GLU A 240 6.44 3.03 -14.01
C GLU A 240 6.28 4.29 -13.16
N THR A 241 5.07 4.53 -12.65
CA THR A 241 4.79 5.67 -11.77
C THR A 241 5.61 5.62 -10.48
N LEU A 242 5.71 4.44 -9.86
CA LEU A 242 6.49 4.22 -8.65
C LEU A 242 7.98 4.40 -8.92
N ILE A 243 8.53 3.84 -9.99
CA ILE A 243 9.95 4.01 -10.32
C ILE A 243 10.26 5.48 -10.58
N SER A 244 9.55 6.14 -11.50
CA SER A 244 9.83 7.53 -11.88
C SER A 244 9.60 8.52 -10.73
N GLY A 245 8.60 8.27 -9.88
CA GLY A 245 8.26 9.16 -8.78
C GLY A 245 8.97 8.85 -7.46
N MET A 246 8.91 7.61 -7.00
CA MET A 246 9.41 7.22 -5.68
C MET A 246 10.91 6.89 -5.69
N LEU A 247 11.42 6.30 -6.78
CA LEU A 247 12.79 5.80 -6.88
C LEU A 247 13.73 6.75 -7.64
N ASN A 248 13.30 7.96 -7.97
CA ASN A 248 14.25 9.00 -8.39
C ASN A 248 15.20 9.33 -7.23
N LYS A 249 16.41 9.77 -7.56
CA LYS A 249 17.51 9.94 -6.60
C LYS A 249 17.15 10.87 -5.44
N GLU A 250 16.54 12.02 -5.73
CA GLU A 250 16.17 13.00 -4.69
C GLU A 250 15.08 12.45 -3.77
N THR A 251 14.00 11.90 -4.33
CA THR A 251 12.88 11.35 -3.56
C THR A 251 13.30 10.14 -2.74
N LEU A 252 14.13 9.24 -3.30
CA LEU A 252 14.64 8.08 -2.58
C LEU A 252 15.44 8.52 -1.34
N LEU A 253 16.41 9.42 -1.51
CA LEU A 253 17.23 9.89 -0.40
C LEU A 253 16.40 10.68 0.63
N ASP A 254 15.45 11.48 0.18
CA ASP A 254 14.54 12.23 1.06
C ASP A 254 13.66 11.27 1.88
N LEU A 255 13.09 10.23 1.24
CA LEU A 255 12.30 9.20 1.91
C LEU A 255 13.11 8.48 2.99
N ILE A 256 14.32 8.04 2.64
CA ILE A 256 15.22 7.34 3.56
C ILE A 256 15.61 8.23 4.74
N ARG A 257 15.88 9.51 4.52
CA ARG A 257 16.34 10.41 5.59
C ARG A 257 15.22 10.87 6.51
N HIS A 258 14.03 11.10 5.98
CA HIS A 258 13.02 11.90 6.66
C HIS A 258 11.65 11.24 6.83
N PHE A 259 11.38 10.13 6.14
CA PHE A 259 10.04 9.56 6.05
C PHE A 259 9.97 8.09 6.51
N ILE A 260 10.94 7.65 7.31
CA ILE A 260 10.97 6.35 7.96
C ILE A 260 11.09 6.55 9.47
N VAL A 261 10.26 5.84 10.25
CA VAL A 261 10.29 5.85 11.72
C VAL A 261 10.19 4.43 12.28
N PHE A 262 10.72 4.24 13.48
CA PHE A 262 10.66 2.98 14.22
C PHE A 262 9.87 3.19 15.51
N GLU A 263 8.68 2.61 15.60
CA GLU A 263 7.83 2.70 16.78
C GLU A 263 8.07 1.48 17.68
N LYS A 264 8.31 1.72 18.96
CA LYS A 264 8.48 0.66 19.96
C LYS A 264 7.27 0.61 20.88
N SER A 265 6.68 -0.57 21.03
CA SER A 265 5.66 -0.82 22.05
C SER A 265 6.17 -1.82 23.08
N LYS A 266 5.91 -1.52 24.36
CA LYS A 266 6.28 -2.36 25.49
C LYS A 266 5.02 -3.06 25.99
N LYS A 267 4.99 -4.40 25.94
CA LYS A 267 3.93 -5.21 26.54
C LYS A 267 4.53 -5.98 27.71
N GLU A 268 4.01 -5.75 28.91
CA GLU A 268 4.35 -6.53 30.09
C GLU A 268 3.26 -7.60 30.27
N ASP A 269 3.65 -8.87 30.30
CA ASP A 269 2.75 -9.94 30.64
C ASP A 269 2.40 -9.84 32.13
N PRO A 270 1.12 -9.58 32.50
CA PRO A 270 0.72 -9.39 33.89
C PRO A 270 0.93 -10.64 34.75
N LYS A 271 0.99 -11.83 34.14
CA LYS A 271 1.11 -13.11 34.85
C LYS A 271 2.56 -13.52 35.06
N THR A 272 3.44 -13.23 34.11
CA THR A 272 4.85 -13.64 34.15
C THR A 272 5.80 -12.50 34.52
N GLY A 273 5.35 -11.24 34.45
CA GLY A 273 6.19 -10.05 34.60
C GLY A 273 7.16 -9.85 33.42
N LEU A 274 7.07 -10.68 32.37
CA LEU A 274 7.96 -10.60 31.23
C LEU A 274 7.62 -9.37 30.39
N THR A 275 8.59 -8.48 30.23
CA THR A 275 8.49 -7.35 29.29
C THR A 275 8.91 -7.80 27.91
N THR A 276 7.99 -7.72 26.94
CA THR A 276 8.27 -7.87 25.51
C THR A 276 8.27 -6.50 24.85
N ILE A 277 9.33 -6.17 24.12
CA ILE A 277 9.39 -4.97 23.28
C ILE A 277 9.15 -5.41 21.84
N SER A 278 8.16 -4.82 21.18
CA SER A 278 7.97 -4.99 19.74
C SER A 278 8.31 -3.69 19.03
N THR A 279 9.09 -3.80 17.95
CA THR A 279 9.48 -2.66 17.10
C THR A 279 8.74 -2.78 15.79
N VAL A 280 8.18 -1.69 15.29
CA VAL A 280 7.50 -1.61 13.99
C VAL A 280 8.12 -0.47 13.19
N LYS A 281 8.68 -0.80 12.02
CA LYS A 281 9.16 0.17 11.05
C LYS A 281 8.00 0.67 10.18
N LYS A 282 7.81 1.99 10.11
CA LYS A 282 6.78 2.63 9.28
C LYS A 282 7.44 3.57 8.29
N MET A 283 6.82 3.72 7.13
CA MET A 283 7.21 4.71 6.12
C MET A 283 6.01 5.58 5.74
N ALA A 284 6.27 6.78 5.25
CA ALA A 284 5.22 7.68 4.78
C ALA A 284 4.52 7.15 3.53
N ALA A 285 3.21 7.33 3.46
CA ALA A 285 2.45 7.19 2.22
C ALA A 285 2.68 8.39 1.29
N TYR A 286 2.36 8.25 0.00
CA TYR A 286 2.64 9.28 -1.01
C TYR A 286 2.02 10.66 -0.67
N HIS A 287 0.77 10.69 -0.17
CA HIS A 287 0.09 11.94 0.22
C HIS A 287 0.80 12.62 1.39
N GLN A 288 1.35 11.84 2.34
CA GLN A 288 2.10 12.38 3.47
C GLN A 288 3.44 12.97 3.00
N TYR A 289 4.15 12.28 2.10
CA TYR A 289 5.43 12.73 1.56
C TYR A 289 5.31 14.13 0.93
N TYR A 290 4.38 14.29 -0.02
CA TYR A 290 4.20 15.56 -0.72
C TYR A 290 3.64 16.67 0.19
N ALA A 291 2.66 16.36 1.03
CA ALA A 291 2.07 17.34 1.95
C ALA A 291 3.09 17.89 2.94
N VAL A 292 3.94 17.03 3.50
CA VAL A 292 4.99 17.43 4.45
C VAL A 292 6.03 18.30 3.75
N ASN A 293 6.47 17.94 2.55
CA ASN A 293 7.43 18.75 1.80
C ASN A 293 6.84 20.13 1.45
N ARG A 294 5.57 20.21 1.04
CA ARG A 294 4.87 21.50 0.86
C ARG A 294 4.75 22.28 2.17
N ALA A 295 4.45 21.62 3.28
CA ALA A 295 4.35 22.24 4.60
C ALA A 295 5.69 22.86 5.03
N VAL A 296 6.81 22.14 4.85
CA VAL A 296 8.16 22.66 5.12
C VAL A 296 8.43 23.91 4.30
N GLN A 297 8.18 23.87 2.98
CA GLN A 297 8.39 25.03 2.11
C GLN A 297 7.53 26.23 2.51
N SER A 298 6.26 25.99 2.86
CA SER A 298 5.35 27.06 3.31
C SER A 298 5.77 27.64 4.66
N THR A 299 6.27 26.82 5.58
CA THR A 299 6.82 27.30 6.86
C THR A 299 8.08 28.13 6.66
N LEU A 300 9.01 27.71 5.80
CA LEU A 300 10.22 28.49 5.46
C LEU A 300 9.87 29.84 4.79
N ARG A 301 8.85 29.86 3.92
CA ARG A 301 8.29 31.11 3.38
C ARG A 301 7.76 32.01 4.50
N ALA A 302 6.96 31.45 5.40
CA ALA A 302 6.28 32.18 6.46
C ALA A 302 7.23 32.74 7.51
N THR A 303 8.33 32.07 7.81
CA THR A 303 9.39 32.57 8.71
C THR A 303 10.18 33.72 8.07
N GLY A 304 10.12 33.90 6.75
CA GLY A 304 10.98 34.84 6.03
C GLY A 304 12.45 34.41 6.04
N TYR A 305 12.74 33.17 6.43
CA TYR A 305 14.08 32.64 6.55
C TYR A 305 14.66 32.46 5.14
N HIS A 306 15.71 33.22 4.82
CA HIS A 306 16.47 33.04 3.60
C HIS A 306 17.51 31.93 3.82
N THR A 307 17.54 30.94 2.94
CA THR A 307 18.74 30.13 2.75
C THR A 307 19.81 31.04 2.13
N TYR A 308 20.60 31.71 2.97
CA TYR A 308 21.94 32.08 2.55
C TYR A 308 22.72 30.78 2.38
N SER A 309 22.79 30.28 1.14
CA SER A 309 23.87 29.40 0.72
C SER A 309 25.18 30.15 0.99
N ASN A 310 25.92 29.73 2.02
CA ASN A 310 27.21 30.20 2.56
C ASN A 310 27.12 30.76 3.99
N SER A 311 26.72 29.93 4.95
CA SER A 311 27.36 29.97 6.27
C SER A 311 28.57 29.02 6.23
N PRO A 312 29.76 29.46 6.68
CA PRO A 312 30.93 28.58 6.73
C PRO A 312 30.67 27.42 7.71
N PRO A 313 31.34 26.26 7.54
CA PRO A 313 31.35 25.22 8.57
C PRO A 313 31.85 25.82 9.90
N PRO A 314 31.44 25.27 11.06
CA PRO A 314 32.01 25.65 12.35
C PRO A 314 33.55 25.62 12.29
N GLU A 315 34.18 26.59 12.96
CA GLU A 315 35.60 26.93 12.82
C GLU A 315 36.54 25.72 12.73
N GLY A 316 37.35 25.68 11.66
CA GLY A 316 38.35 24.62 11.40
C GLY A 316 38.44 24.11 9.96
N TRP A 317 37.71 24.71 9.02
CA TRP A 317 37.73 24.35 7.60
C TRP A 317 38.32 25.46 6.73
N HIS A 318 39.36 25.16 5.95
CA HIS A 318 39.92 26.04 4.92
C HIS A 318 39.64 25.46 3.53
N ARG A 319 39.12 26.28 2.60
CA ARG A 319 39.04 25.97 1.17
C ARG A 319 40.26 26.54 0.44
N PRO A 320 40.81 25.88 -0.60
CA PRO A 320 41.83 26.46 -1.45
C PRO A 320 41.23 27.57 -2.34
N GLN A 321 41.98 28.66 -2.51
CA GLN A 321 41.67 29.80 -3.38
C GLN A 321 41.77 29.44 -4.88
N GLY A 322 40.85 30.02 -5.67
CA GLY A 322 40.96 30.17 -7.11
C GLY A 322 40.10 31.36 -7.56
N ASP A 323 40.75 32.46 -7.93
CA ASP A 323 40.18 33.71 -8.43
C ASP A 323 39.40 33.52 -9.73
N VAL A 324 38.25 34.23 -9.89
CA VAL A 324 38.06 35.26 -10.93
C VAL A 324 36.92 36.21 -10.49
N GLY A 325 37.19 37.51 -10.40
CA GLY A 325 36.21 38.52 -10.02
C GLY A 325 35.51 39.20 -11.20
N VAL A 326 34.30 39.72 -10.99
CA VAL A 326 33.73 40.88 -11.71
C VAL A 326 32.73 41.63 -10.78
N VAL A 327 32.87 42.95 -10.72
CA VAL A 327 32.08 43.92 -9.92
C VAL A 327 30.84 44.40 -10.71
N PRO A 328 29.67 44.71 -10.09
CA PRO A 328 28.45 45.13 -10.79
C PRO A 328 28.36 46.66 -10.98
N PRO A 329 27.65 47.19 -12.01
CA PRO A 329 27.28 48.59 -12.04
C PRO A 329 25.85 48.84 -11.52
N GLN A 330 25.73 49.94 -10.78
CA GLN A 330 24.51 50.56 -10.28
C GLN A 330 23.77 51.34 -11.39
N GLY A 331 22.45 51.54 -11.24
CA GLY A 331 21.78 52.66 -11.92
C GLY A 331 20.27 52.55 -12.17
N ASN A 332 19.50 53.15 -11.24
CA ASN A 332 18.31 53.99 -11.40
C ASN A 332 17.01 53.54 -12.10
N ALA A 333 15.92 53.88 -11.38
CA ALA A 333 14.54 53.93 -11.82
C ALA A 333 14.28 55.10 -12.78
N GLU A 334 13.45 54.88 -13.80
CA GLU A 334 12.35 55.78 -14.17
C GLU A 334 11.39 55.15 -15.21
N THR A 335 10.13 55.50 -15.05
CA THR A 335 8.91 55.10 -15.77
C THR A 335 8.85 55.52 -17.24
N VAL A 336 8.15 54.76 -18.09
CA VAL A 336 6.87 55.13 -18.78
C VAL A 336 6.55 54.17 -19.96
N ASN A 337 5.30 53.72 -19.98
CA ASN A 337 4.54 52.98 -21.01
C ASN A 337 4.82 53.33 -22.50
N ARG A 338 4.84 52.28 -23.36
CA ARG A 338 3.79 52.04 -24.38
C ARG A 338 4.05 50.79 -25.27
N ALA A 339 2.96 50.03 -25.44
CA ALA A 339 2.51 49.32 -26.65
C ALA A 339 3.26 48.05 -27.13
N THR A 340 2.66 46.90 -26.82
CA THR A 340 2.29 45.80 -27.73
C THR A 340 3.03 45.67 -29.06
N LYS A 341 3.87 44.62 -29.17
CA LYS A 341 4.00 43.80 -30.39
C LYS A 341 4.14 42.32 -29.99
N ASN A 342 3.09 41.55 -30.30
CA ASN A 342 3.02 40.09 -30.21
C ASN A 342 4.01 39.41 -31.16
N TYR A 343 4.53 38.25 -30.76
CA TYR A 343 5.16 37.24 -31.63
C TYR A 343 4.68 35.86 -31.13
N PHE A 344 3.89 35.01 -31.81
CA PHE A 344 2.90 35.12 -32.88
C PHE A 344 1.83 34.06 -32.55
N SER A 345 0.57 34.46 -32.33
CA SER A 345 -0.54 33.50 -32.27
C SER A 345 -0.96 33.16 -33.69
N LEU A 346 -0.65 31.96 -34.18
CA LEU A 346 -1.25 31.48 -35.42
C LEU A 346 -2.78 31.52 -35.28
N PRO A 347 -3.53 31.94 -36.32
CA PRO A 347 -4.99 31.92 -36.28
C PRO A 347 -5.49 30.54 -35.86
N TYR A 348 -6.51 30.46 -35.02
CA TYR A 348 -7.03 29.19 -34.50
C TYR A 348 -8.55 29.18 -34.58
N ASN A 349 -9.12 28.18 -35.28
CA ASN A 349 -10.55 27.97 -35.30
C ASN A 349 -10.95 26.91 -34.25
N PRO A 350 -11.61 27.29 -33.14
CA PRO A 350 -11.99 26.36 -32.07
C PRO A 350 -12.98 25.29 -32.53
N ASN A 351 -13.76 25.51 -33.59
CA ASN A 351 -14.74 24.56 -34.10
C ASN A 351 -14.08 23.31 -34.73
N LEU A 352 -12.77 23.36 -35.01
CA LEU A 352 -12.02 22.21 -35.52
C LEU A 352 -11.38 21.37 -34.40
N LYS A 353 -11.53 21.75 -33.11
CA LYS A 353 -10.88 21.10 -31.96
C LYS A 353 -11.26 19.64 -31.82
N GLU A 354 -12.54 19.30 -31.95
CA GLU A 354 -13.01 17.91 -31.88
C GLU A 354 -12.50 17.08 -33.06
N LYS A 355 -12.63 17.62 -34.28
CA LYS A 355 -12.13 16.98 -35.50
C LYS A 355 -10.61 16.73 -35.45
N ALA A 356 -9.82 17.66 -34.92
CA ALA A 356 -8.38 17.47 -34.71
C ALA A 356 -8.08 16.42 -33.62
N ARG A 357 -8.89 16.32 -32.56
CA ARG A 357 -8.77 15.25 -31.54
C ARG A 357 -9.10 13.88 -32.13
N GLU A 358 -10.12 13.79 -32.98
CA GLU A 358 -10.47 12.57 -33.70
C GLU A 358 -9.34 12.13 -34.63
N LEU A 359 -8.80 13.03 -35.45
CA LEU A 359 -7.66 12.75 -36.34
C LEU A 359 -6.41 12.27 -35.59
N ARG A 360 -6.17 12.77 -34.36
CA ARG A 360 -5.07 12.25 -33.51
C ARG A 360 -5.31 10.81 -33.03
N LYS A 361 -6.57 10.43 -32.79
CA LYS A 361 -6.97 9.09 -32.36
C LYS A 361 -7.07 8.10 -33.53
N SER A 362 -7.48 8.56 -34.71
CA SER A 362 -7.71 7.74 -35.91
C SER A 362 -6.56 7.73 -36.92
N GLY A 363 -5.48 8.46 -36.67
CA GLY A 363 -4.49 8.78 -37.70
C GLY A 363 -3.77 7.58 -38.29
N ASN A 364 -3.41 7.73 -39.57
CA ASN A 364 -2.89 6.64 -40.39
C ASN A 364 -1.51 6.15 -39.91
N LEU A 365 -1.19 4.89 -40.21
CA LEU A 365 0.06 4.25 -39.76
C LEU A 365 1.32 5.06 -40.16
N SER A 366 1.31 5.71 -41.33
CA SER A 366 2.40 6.59 -41.77
C SER A 366 2.60 7.80 -40.84
N GLU A 367 1.53 8.49 -40.45
CA GLU A 367 1.61 9.60 -39.49
C GLU A 367 2.08 9.14 -38.11
N VAL A 368 1.63 7.96 -37.66
CA VAL A 368 2.05 7.40 -36.38
C VAL A 368 3.54 7.08 -36.39
N LEU A 369 4.04 6.51 -37.50
CA LEU A 369 5.46 6.19 -37.67
C LEU A 369 6.31 7.47 -37.73
N PHE A 370 5.86 8.50 -38.46
CA PHE A 370 6.54 9.79 -38.51
C PHE A 370 6.54 10.48 -37.14
N TRP A 371 5.39 10.53 -36.45
CA TRP A 371 5.26 11.11 -35.12
C TRP A 371 6.21 10.48 -34.09
N LYS A 372 6.39 9.15 -34.14
CA LYS A 372 7.34 8.44 -33.28
C LYS A 372 8.79 8.90 -33.44
N ARG A 373 9.16 9.52 -34.56
CA ARG A 373 10.52 10.02 -34.81
C ARG A 373 10.72 11.50 -34.51
N VAL A 374 9.63 12.28 -34.39
CA VAL A 374 9.70 13.73 -34.17
C VAL A 374 9.16 14.20 -32.81
N LYS A 375 8.39 13.36 -32.10
CA LYS A 375 7.83 13.70 -30.78
C LYS A 375 8.92 13.90 -29.72
N ASN A 376 8.61 14.61 -28.63
CA ASN A 376 9.51 14.83 -27.49
C ASN A 376 10.90 15.35 -27.92
N LYS A 377 10.95 16.24 -28.91
CA LYS A 377 12.19 16.86 -29.40
C LYS A 377 13.22 15.89 -29.98
N GLN A 378 12.81 14.65 -30.30
CA GLN A 378 13.69 13.61 -30.83
C GLN A 378 14.32 13.97 -32.19
N PHE A 379 13.68 14.83 -32.98
CA PHE A 379 14.25 15.33 -34.23
C PHE A 379 14.90 16.71 -34.03
N LYS A 380 16.23 16.73 -33.97
CA LYS A 380 17.08 17.93 -33.83
C LYS A 380 16.78 18.83 -32.63
N GLY A 381 16.06 18.34 -31.62
CA GLY A 381 15.64 19.16 -30.47
C GLY A 381 14.40 20.02 -30.72
N TYR A 382 13.73 19.87 -31.87
CA TYR A 382 12.61 20.72 -32.28
C TYR A 382 11.26 20.20 -31.79
N ASP A 383 10.38 21.12 -31.43
CA ASP A 383 9.00 20.88 -31.02
C ASP A 383 8.09 20.76 -32.25
N PHE A 384 7.48 19.59 -32.39
CA PHE A 384 6.46 19.31 -33.40
C PHE A 384 5.09 19.13 -32.73
N ASP A 385 4.08 19.78 -33.28
CA ASP A 385 2.67 19.57 -32.94
C ASP A 385 2.01 18.69 -34.01
N ARG A 386 1.35 17.61 -33.60
CA ARG A 386 0.57 16.74 -34.50
C ARG A 386 -0.87 17.23 -34.66
N GLN A 387 -1.40 17.16 -35.88
CA GLN A 387 -2.76 17.53 -36.27
C GLN A 387 -3.14 18.93 -35.76
N LYS A 388 -2.25 19.91 -36.02
CA LYS A 388 -2.33 21.28 -35.49
C LYS A 388 -3.36 22.07 -36.28
N ILE A 389 -4.24 22.79 -35.57
CA ILE A 389 -5.20 23.70 -36.20
C ILE A 389 -4.47 25.02 -36.49
N ILE A 390 -4.47 25.44 -37.75
CA ILE A 390 -3.94 26.72 -38.22
C ILE A 390 -4.99 27.35 -39.14
N GLY A 391 -5.62 28.42 -38.66
CA GLY A 391 -6.80 29.03 -39.26
C GLY A 391 -7.97 28.07 -39.31
N ASN A 392 -8.54 27.91 -40.50
CA ASN A 392 -9.64 26.98 -40.78
C ASN A 392 -9.15 25.62 -41.29
N TYR A 393 -7.87 25.29 -41.09
CA TYR A 393 -7.24 24.06 -41.58
C TYR A 393 -6.59 23.29 -40.44
N ILE A 394 -6.53 21.96 -40.59
CA ILE A 394 -5.79 21.06 -39.71
C ILE A 394 -4.63 20.52 -40.55
N VAL A 395 -3.40 20.72 -40.09
CA VAL A 395 -2.18 20.24 -40.75
C VAL A 395 -1.60 19.05 -40.01
N ASP A 396 -1.02 18.08 -40.71
CA ASP A 396 -0.58 16.81 -40.12
C ASP A 396 0.49 17.03 -39.04
N PHE A 397 1.51 17.85 -39.33
CA PHE A 397 2.54 18.23 -38.37
C PHE A 397 2.95 19.69 -38.54
N TYR A 398 3.22 20.37 -37.42
CA TYR A 398 3.72 21.74 -37.39
C TYR A 398 4.94 21.85 -36.47
N CYS A 399 6.08 22.30 -37.00
CA CYS A 399 7.28 22.60 -36.23
C CYS A 399 7.28 24.08 -35.83
N SER A 400 7.16 24.35 -34.54
CA SER A 400 7.10 25.74 -34.04
C SER A 400 8.47 26.44 -34.13
N ASN A 401 9.57 25.70 -33.95
CA ASN A 401 10.93 26.25 -33.96
C ASN A 401 11.35 26.79 -35.33
N CYS A 402 10.84 26.19 -36.41
CA CYS A 402 11.22 26.55 -37.78
C CYS A 402 10.05 27.12 -38.60
N GLN A 403 8.84 27.21 -38.02
CA GLN A 403 7.61 27.60 -38.71
C GLN A 403 7.34 26.78 -39.98
N VAL A 404 7.56 25.46 -39.88
CA VAL A 404 7.38 24.52 -40.99
C VAL A 404 6.17 23.63 -40.76
N VAL A 405 5.33 23.50 -41.78
CA VAL A 405 4.24 22.51 -41.83
C VAL A 405 4.72 21.30 -42.63
N ILE A 406 4.48 20.10 -42.12
CA ILE A 406 4.75 18.85 -42.83
C ILE A 406 3.42 18.11 -43.04
N GLU A 407 3.08 17.84 -44.30
CA GLU A 407 1.88 17.08 -44.70
C GLU A 407 2.31 15.72 -45.27
N ILE A 408 1.63 14.64 -44.85
CA ILE A 408 1.93 13.27 -45.30
C ILE A 408 0.86 12.82 -46.30
N ASP A 409 1.12 13.04 -47.58
CA ASP A 409 0.14 12.88 -48.65
C ASP A 409 0.08 11.47 -49.23
N GLY A 410 -1.13 10.90 -49.32
CA GLY A 410 -1.40 9.69 -50.10
C GLY A 410 -1.68 10.03 -51.56
N SER A 411 -1.00 9.37 -52.49
CA SER A 411 -1.17 9.61 -53.94
C SER A 411 -2.64 9.43 -54.36
N SER A 412 -3.35 10.53 -54.68
CA SER A 412 -4.69 10.49 -55.26
C SER A 412 -4.99 11.69 -56.17
N HIS A 413 -5.76 11.40 -57.23
CA HIS A 413 -6.00 12.16 -58.46
C HIS A 413 -6.75 13.50 -58.31
N ASN A 414 -6.26 14.50 -59.08
CA ASN A 414 -6.88 15.62 -59.82
C ASN A 414 -8.14 16.42 -59.39
N ASP A 415 -8.89 16.10 -58.34
CA ASP A 415 -10.14 16.86 -58.03
C ASP A 415 -10.04 17.85 -56.86
N LYS A 416 -8.84 18.10 -56.31
CA LYS A 416 -8.62 19.02 -55.15
C LYS A 416 -7.63 20.17 -55.37
N GLN A 417 -7.12 20.37 -56.59
CA GLN A 417 -6.05 21.35 -56.84
C GLN A 417 -6.41 22.79 -56.43
N ALA A 418 -7.66 23.24 -56.63
CA ALA A 418 -8.07 24.61 -56.31
C ALA A 418 -8.27 24.87 -54.80
N TYR A 419 -8.63 23.84 -54.02
CA TYR A 419 -8.80 23.95 -52.57
C TYR A 419 -7.44 23.87 -51.86
N ASP A 420 -6.59 22.93 -52.26
CA ASP A 420 -5.26 22.78 -51.69
C ASP A 420 -4.36 23.96 -52.04
N ALA A 421 -4.47 24.54 -53.24
CA ALA A 421 -3.74 25.77 -53.58
C ALA A 421 -4.19 26.99 -52.75
N LYS A 422 -5.48 27.11 -52.43
CA LYS A 422 -5.98 28.18 -51.54
C LYS A 422 -5.55 27.98 -50.09
N ARG A 423 -5.51 26.72 -49.63
CA ARG A 423 -5.03 26.34 -48.31
C ARG A 423 -3.53 26.64 -48.16
N ASP A 424 -2.74 26.19 -49.12
CA ASP A 424 -1.29 26.35 -49.09
C ASP A 424 -0.91 27.84 -49.21
N ALA A 425 -1.53 28.59 -50.12
CA ALA A 425 -1.34 30.05 -50.20
C ALA A 425 -1.73 30.79 -48.92
N TYR A 426 -2.77 30.33 -48.20
CA TYR A 426 -3.14 30.88 -46.90
C TYR A 426 -2.08 30.59 -45.83
N LEU A 427 -1.60 29.35 -45.72
CA LEU A 427 -0.57 28.97 -44.75
C LEU A 427 0.77 29.68 -45.05
N GLU A 428 1.15 29.79 -46.32
CA GLU A 428 2.33 30.55 -46.75
C GLU A 428 2.20 32.05 -46.49
N SER A 429 0.99 32.63 -46.63
CA SER A 429 0.75 34.04 -46.27
C SER A 429 0.96 34.34 -44.79
N LEU A 430 0.91 33.31 -43.93
CA LEU A 430 1.22 33.39 -42.50
C LEU A 430 2.72 33.22 -42.21
N GLY A 431 3.56 33.13 -43.25
CA GLY A 431 5.01 32.94 -43.14
C GLY A 431 5.43 31.49 -42.91
N LEU A 432 4.54 30.51 -43.12
CA LEU A 432 4.84 29.10 -42.92
C LEU A 432 5.40 28.47 -44.21
N THR A 433 6.40 27.61 -44.07
CA THR A 433 6.89 26.79 -45.20
C THR A 433 6.24 25.41 -45.15
N ILE A 434 5.69 24.94 -46.26
CA ILE A 434 5.01 23.63 -46.34
C ILE A 434 5.92 22.61 -47.02
N ILE A 435 6.11 21.44 -46.40
CA ILE A 435 6.83 20.30 -46.95
C ILE A 435 5.85 19.14 -47.07
N ARG A 436 5.67 18.60 -48.28
CA ARG A 436 4.80 17.44 -48.53
C ARG A 436 5.65 16.19 -48.69
N ILE A 437 5.31 15.14 -47.95
CA ILE A 437 6.01 13.86 -47.96
C ILE A 437 5.06 12.77 -48.43
N PRO A 438 5.38 12.03 -49.50
CA PRO A 438 4.54 10.92 -49.94
C PRO A 438 4.41 9.83 -48.85
N VAL A 439 3.19 9.35 -48.59
CA VAL A 439 2.90 8.27 -47.62
C VAL A 439 3.78 7.04 -47.87
N GLN A 440 4.05 6.70 -49.14
CA GLN A 440 4.89 5.53 -49.46
C GLN A 440 6.33 5.67 -48.97
N ASP A 441 6.88 6.89 -48.92
CA ASP A 441 8.26 7.13 -48.50
C ASP A 441 8.37 7.02 -46.98
N VAL A 442 7.38 7.54 -46.24
CA VAL A 442 7.27 7.34 -44.78
C VAL A 442 7.12 5.85 -44.44
N MET A 443 6.34 5.11 -45.22
CA MET A 443 6.08 3.69 -44.97
C MET A 443 7.25 2.76 -45.33
N LYS A 444 8.01 3.08 -46.38
CA LYS A 444 9.05 2.18 -46.92
C LYS A 444 10.47 2.63 -46.59
N ARG A 445 10.71 3.92 -46.36
CA ARG A 445 12.05 4.53 -46.28
C ARG A 445 12.08 5.69 -45.27
N LEU A 446 11.48 5.50 -44.09
CA LEU A 446 11.37 6.53 -43.06
C LEU A 446 12.71 7.17 -42.69
N ASP A 447 13.78 6.39 -42.55
CA ASP A 447 15.09 6.91 -42.18
C ASP A 447 15.65 7.88 -43.24
N ALA A 448 15.47 7.58 -44.52
CA ALA A 448 15.87 8.48 -45.62
C ALA A 448 15.01 9.75 -45.66
N VAL A 449 13.72 9.66 -45.30
CA VAL A 449 12.83 10.83 -45.14
C VAL A 449 13.33 11.73 -44.01
N MET A 450 13.71 11.15 -42.87
CA MET A 450 14.25 11.91 -41.73
C MET A 450 15.59 12.58 -42.08
N GLU A 451 16.45 11.92 -42.84
CA GLU A 451 17.72 12.48 -43.34
C GLU A 451 17.46 13.65 -44.30
N MET A 452 16.57 13.48 -45.28
CA MET A 452 16.16 14.55 -46.22
C MET A 452 15.60 15.77 -45.48
N LEU A 453 14.73 15.57 -44.49
CA LEU A 453 14.21 16.66 -43.64
C LEU A 453 15.32 17.30 -42.81
N GLY A 454 16.30 16.51 -42.37
CA GLY A 454 17.46 17.00 -41.64
C GLY A 454 18.25 18.01 -42.47
N ASP A 455 18.40 17.76 -43.76
CA ASP A 455 19.15 18.63 -44.66
C ASP A 455 18.31 19.74 -45.30
N HIS A 456 16.99 19.68 -45.17
CA HIS A 456 16.06 20.61 -45.81
C HIS A 456 16.29 22.05 -45.33
N PRO A 457 16.45 23.04 -46.24
CA PRO A 457 16.79 24.42 -45.89
C PRO A 457 15.83 25.07 -44.88
N ALA A 458 14.54 24.76 -44.98
CA ALA A 458 13.51 25.28 -44.06
C ALA A 458 13.62 24.75 -42.62
N LEU A 459 14.38 23.68 -42.39
CA LEU A 459 14.60 23.04 -41.08
C LEU A 459 16.06 23.17 -40.60
N ARG A 460 16.85 24.08 -41.22
CA ARG A 460 18.19 24.42 -40.74
C ARG A 460 18.10 25.55 -39.71
N ALA A 461 18.85 25.41 -38.61
CA ALA A 461 18.80 26.32 -37.46
C ALA A 461 18.99 27.80 -37.85
N PRO A 462 18.18 28.73 -37.31
CA PRO A 462 18.53 30.14 -37.34
C PRO A 462 19.74 30.36 -36.42
N VAL A 463 20.80 30.97 -36.96
CA VAL A 463 22.01 31.29 -36.21
C VAL A 463 21.74 32.40 -35.19
N ARG A 464 21.91 32.03 -33.91
CA ARG A 464 22.22 32.84 -32.71
C ARG A 464 21.50 34.17 -32.46
N GLY A 465 20.93 34.23 -31.26
CA GLY A 465 21.14 35.35 -30.34
C GLY A 465 19.84 36.02 -29.93
N MET A 466 19.34 35.68 -28.74
CA MET A 466 18.67 36.57 -27.80
C MET A 466 18.12 35.75 -26.63
N ASP A 467 18.57 36.13 -25.43
CA ASP A 467 17.94 35.81 -24.16
C ASP A 467 16.44 36.08 -24.20
N HIS A 468 15.62 35.14 -23.74
CA HIS A 468 14.26 35.44 -23.32
C HIS A 468 13.74 34.47 -22.25
N PRO A 469 12.79 34.93 -21.42
CA PRO A 469 12.81 34.75 -19.99
C PRO A 469 11.68 33.85 -19.51
N VAL A 470 11.82 33.39 -18.28
CA VAL A 470 10.75 32.75 -17.52
C VAL A 470 9.60 33.74 -17.28
N ARG A 471 8.37 33.43 -17.71
CA ARG A 471 7.10 33.89 -17.12
C ARG A 471 6.00 32.85 -17.34
N GLN A 472 5.49 32.23 -16.28
CA GLN A 472 4.31 32.66 -15.49
C GLN A 472 3.04 32.85 -16.33
N GLY A 473 2.19 31.82 -16.36
CA GLY A 473 0.81 31.89 -16.81
C GLY A 473 -0.15 32.26 -15.69
N ARG A 474 -1.12 33.13 -15.99
CA ARG A 474 -2.37 33.32 -15.24
C ARG A 474 -3.51 32.64 -16.01
N GLY A 475 -4.36 31.92 -15.26
CA GLY A 475 -5.80 31.55 -15.42
C GLY A 475 -6.39 31.34 -16.82
N MET A 476 -6.93 30.15 -17.13
CA MET A 476 -8.32 29.66 -16.85
C MET A 476 -9.35 30.32 -17.80
N ASP A 477 -10.28 29.66 -18.49
CA ASP A 477 -11.04 28.40 -18.34
C ASP A 477 -11.49 27.96 -19.77
N GLU A 478 -11.99 26.76 -20.13
CA GLU A 478 -12.71 25.68 -19.43
C GLU A 478 -12.72 24.40 -20.33
N GLY A 479 -12.88 23.21 -19.73
CA GLY A 479 -13.57 22.08 -20.40
C GLY A 479 -12.77 20.86 -20.89
N SER A 480 -12.02 20.18 -20.00
CA SER A 480 -11.89 18.70 -19.98
C SER A 480 -11.22 18.26 -18.68
N ARG A 481 -11.93 17.46 -17.87
CA ARG A 481 -11.55 17.02 -16.51
C ARG A 481 -10.24 16.21 -16.52
N VAL A 482 -9.24 16.72 -15.80
CA VAL A 482 -7.95 16.08 -15.49
C VAL A 482 -7.99 15.62 -14.03
N ASN A 483 -7.51 14.42 -13.71
CA ASN A 483 -7.31 13.97 -12.33
C ASN A 483 -5.91 14.45 -11.87
N LEU A 484 -5.87 15.40 -10.95
CA LEU A 484 -4.64 15.97 -10.40
C LEU A 484 -4.31 15.25 -9.07
N VAL A 485 -3.04 14.90 -8.82
CA VAL A 485 -2.55 14.43 -7.51
C VAL A 485 -2.37 15.60 -6.56
N GLU A 486 -2.06 16.77 -7.08
CA GLU A 486 -2.25 18.03 -6.39
C GLU A 486 -3.77 18.28 -6.34
N ALA A 487 -4.35 17.93 -5.19
CA ALA A 487 -5.48 18.65 -4.68
C ALA A 487 -5.04 20.09 -4.35
N ASP A 488 -4.59 20.86 -5.35
CA ASP A 488 -4.30 22.29 -5.20
C ASP A 488 -5.58 22.85 -4.59
N PRO A 489 -5.52 23.53 -3.44
CA PRO A 489 -6.72 24.03 -2.78
C PRO A 489 -7.64 24.80 -3.73
N VAL A 490 -7.10 25.38 -4.80
CA VAL A 490 -7.87 26.02 -5.89
C VAL A 490 -8.88 25.07 -6.55
N ASN A 491 -8.55 23.80 -6.74
CA ASN A 491 -9.46 22.78 -7.27
C ASN A 491 -10.65 22.52 -6.34
N TYR A 492 -10.49 22.87 -5.05
CA TYR A 492 -11.52 22.76 -4.02
C TYR A 492 -12.29 24.08 -3.82
N GLY A 493 -12.03 25.10 -4.66
CA GLY A 493 -12.55 26.45 -4.45
C GLY A 493 -11.94 27.16 -3.23
N LEU A 494 -10.83 26.65 -2.69
CA LEU A 494 -10.15 27.15 -1.52
C LEU A 494 -8.88 27.93 -1.90
N PRO A 495 -8.51 28.99 -1.17
CA PRO A 495 -7.25 29.70 -1.42
C PRO A 495 -6.06 28.85 -0.97
N GLY A 496 -5.02 28.80 -1.82
CA GLY A 496 -3.75 28.12 -1.55
C GLY A 496 -2.62 29.05 -1.07
N VAL A 497 -1.59 28.50 -0.42
CA VAL A 497 -0.46 29.28 0.13
C VAL A 497 0.46 29.93 -0.92
N LYS A 498 0.40 29.52 -2.20
CA LYS A 498 1.28 30.01 -3.28
C LYS A 498 1.22 31.55 -3.44
N GLY A 499 0.11 32.19 -3.07
CA GLY A 499 -0.08 33.64 -3.12
C GLY A 499 0.23 34.41 -1.84
N GLN A 500 0.65 33.75 -0.75
CA GLN A 500 0.88 34.42 0.53
C GLN A 500 2.20 35.20 0.59
N PRO A 501 2.25 36.34 1.31
CA PRO A 501 3.48 37.10 1.52
C PRO A 501 4.57 36.28 2.23
N ARG A 502 5.84 36.58 1.97
CA ARG A 502 6.96 36.04 2.75
C ARG A 502 7.03 36.74 4.12
N GLY A 503 7.44 36.01 5.15
CA GLY A 503 7.61 36.55 6.51
C GLY A 503 6.31 36.86 7.24
N ASP A 504 5.15 36.42 6.74
CA ASP A 504 3.83 36.69 7.33
C ASP A 504 3.53 35.86 8.59
N ARG A 505 4.46 34.96 8.99
CA ARG A 505 4.35 34.06 10.15
C ARG A 505 3.15 33.11 10.09
N LYS A 506 2.54 32.94 8.91
CA LYS A 506 1.39 32.08 8.64
C LYS A 506 1.83 30.91 7.77
N GLY A 507 2.17 29.79 8.41
CA GLY A 507 2.68 28.60 7.73
C GLY A 507 1.66 27.91 6.82
N GLY A 508 0.37 28.09 7.05
CA GLY A 508 -0.75 27.53 6.29
C GLY A 508 -1.44 26.37 7.03
N VAL A 509 -2.38 25.72 6.35
CA VAL A 509 -3.16 24.59 6.88
C VAL A 509 -3.04 23.34 6.02
N VAL A 510 -2.67 22.21 6.62
CA VAL A 510 -2.76 20.88 6.01
C VAL A 510 -4.06 20.22 6.45
N TRP A 511 -4.95 19.94 5.49
CA TRP A 511 -6.20 19.24 5.76
C TRP A 511 -6.10 17.80 5.26
N HIS A 512 -5.86 16.88 6.18
CA HIS A 512 -5.74 15.46 5.91
C HIS A 512 -6.81 14.72 6.72
N THR A 513 -7.70 13.99 6.03
CA THR A 513 -8.86 13.34 6.63
C THR A 513 -8.51 12.46 7.83
N GLN A 514 -9.48 12.26 8.73
CA GLN A 514 -9.23 11.46 9.91
C GLN A 514 -8.89 10.01 9.57
N GLY A 515 -7.72 9.60 10.06
CA GLY A 515 -7.19 8.26 9.88
C GLY A 515 -6.22 8.07 8.74
N SER A 516 -5.92 9.13 7.98
CA SER A 516 -4.90 9.14 6.92
C SER A 516 -3.44 9.21 7.41
N GLY A 517 -3.21 9.24 8.73
CA GLY A 517 -1.85 9.29 9.31
C GLY A 517 -1.33 10.69 9.64
N LYS A 518 -2.20 11.69 9.83
CA LYS A 518 -1.84 13.09 10.18
C LYS A 518 -0.79 13.25 11.30
N SER A 519 -0.87 12.47 12.38
CA SER A 519 0.11 12.51 13.48
C SER A 519 1.52 12.15 13.01
N LEU A 520 1.67 11.17 12.11
CA LEU A 520 2.96 10.84 11.48
C LEU A 520 3.42 11.96 10.54
N SER A 521 2.50 12.61 9.80
CA SER A 521 2.84 13.78 8.97
C SER A 521 3.43 14.92 9.81
N MET A 522 2.92 15.15 11.03
CA MET A 522 3.51 16.13 11.96
C MET A 522 4.90 15.73 12.43
N VAL A 523 5.15 14.45 12.69
CA VAL A 523 6.47 13.91 13.06
C VAL A 523 7.48 14.13 11.93
N PHE A 524 7.12 13.75 10.69
CA PHE A 524 7.98 13.95 9.52
C PHE A 524 8.26 15.44 9.26
N PHE A 525 7.22 16.28 9.34
CA PHE A 525 7.36 17.74 9.25
C PHE A 525 8.33 18.28 10.30
N THR A 526 8.18 17.87 11.56
CA THR A 526 9.05 18.31 12.66
C THR A 526 10.50 17.89 12.42
N GLY A 527 10.74 16.63 12.03
CA GLY A 527 12.08 16.13 11.74
C GLY A 527 12.81 16.93 10.65
N LYS A 528 12.09 17.36 9.60
CA LYS A 528 12.66 18.23 8.55
C LYS A 528 12.87 19.66 9.02
N ILE A 529 11.91 20.24 9.72
CA ILE A 529 12.00 21.62 10.21
C ILE A 529 13.14 21.80 11.23
N VAL A 530 13.40 20.80 12.07
CA VAL A 530 14.50 20.85 13.04
C VAL A 530 15.85 21.10 12.35
N LEU A 531 16.03 20.55 11.16
CA LEU A 531 17.23 20.74 10.34
C LEU A 531 17.20 22.03 9.50
N ALA A 532 16.02 22.40 9.00
CA ALA A 532 15.88 23.53 8.10
C ALA A 532 15.95 24.90 8.79
N LEU A 533 15.64 24.98 10.09
CA LEU A 533 15.57 26.24 10.86
C LEU A 533 16.60 26.32 12.00
N ASP A 534 17.73 25.62 11.87
CA ASP A 534 18.84 25.63 12.83
C ASP A 534 18.37 25.40 14.28
N ASN A 535 17.86 24.20 14.55
CA ASN A 535 17.40 23.78 15.87
C ASN A 535 16.31 24.69 16.50
N PRO A 536 15.17 24.89 15.80
CA PRO A 536 14.05 25.68 16.29
C PRO A 536 13.41 25.07 17.54
N THR A 537 12.64 25.88 18.27
CA THR A 537 11.71 25.37 19.28
C THR A 537 10.37 25.06 18.61
N ILE A 538 9.89 23.83 18.77
CA ILE A 538 8.64 23.34 18.21
C ILE A 538 7.62 23.24 19.34
N VAL A 539 6.49 23.93 19.20
CA VAL A 539 5.41 23.90 20.18
C VAL A 539 4.20 23.23 19.55
N VAL A 540 3.88 22.02 20.02
CA VAL A 540 2.72 21.26 19.58
C VAL A 540 1.55 21.58 20.50
N ILE A 541 0.49 22.15 19.92
CA ILE A 541 -0.73 22.54 20.62
C ILE A 541 -1.83 21.52 20.35
N THR A 542 -2.38 20.96 21.42
CA THR A 542 -3.55 20.09 21.39
C THR A 542 -4.71 20.72 22.17
N ASP A 543 -5.94 20.38 21.82
CA ASP A 543 -7.13 20.91 22.52
C ASP A 543 -7.34 20.23 23.89
N ARG A 544 -7.09 18.91 23.95
CA ARG A 544 -7.39 18.06 25.12
C ARG A 544 -6.18 17.27 25.59
N ASN A 545 -6.05 17.11 26.90
CA ASN A 545 -4.99 16.31 27.53
C ASN A 545 -4.92 14.87 26.98
N ASP A 546 -6.05 14.21 26.72
CA ASP A 546 -6.03 12.82 26.18
C ASP A 546 -5.49 12.75 24.74
N LEU A 547 -5.67 13.83 23.96
CA LEU A 547 -5.12 13.95 22.60
C LEU A 547 -3.63 14.30 22.64
N ASP A 548 -3.25 15.10 23.64
CA ASP A 548 -1.86 15.44 23.97
C ASP A 548 -1.05 14.18 24.26
N ASP A 549 -1.54 13.32 25.15
CA ASP A 549 -0.85 12.07 25.54
C ASP A 549 -0.59 11.16 24.31
N GLN A 550 -1.58 11.00 23.43
CA GLN A 550 -1.45 10.14 22.24
C GLN A 550 -0.48 10.71 21.19
N LEU A 551 -0.57 12.01 20.92
CA LEU A 551 0.32 12.65 19.97
C LEU A 551 1.75 12.71 20.52
N PHE A 552 1.90 12.95 21.83
CA PHE A 552 3.16 12.87 22.54
C PHE A 552 3.79 11.49 22.42
N ASP A 553 3.05 10.40 22.67
CA ASP A 553 3.55 9.03 22.54
C ASP A 553 4.07 8.74 21.11
N THR A 554 3.40 9.28 20.09
CA THR A 554 3.83 9.16 18.68
C THR A 554 5.16 9.89 18.42
N PHE A 555 5.35 11.07 19.01
CA PHE A 555 6.60 11.82 18.91
C PHE A 555 7.72 11.19 19.75
N ALA A 556 7.42 10.75 20.97
CA ALA A 556 8.37 10.13 21.89
C ALA A 556 8.92 8.81 21.33
N SER A 557 8.07 8.03 20.66
CA SER A 557 8.51 6.83 19.93
C SER A 557 9.34 7.15 18.67
N SER A 558 9.31 8.39 18.18
CA SER A 558 10.01 8.84 16.96
C SER A 558 11.21 9.77 17.25
N THR A 559 11.75 9.73 18.48
CA THR A 559 12.88 10.56 18.93
C THR A 559 14.09 10.54 18.00
N GLN A 560 14.37 9.39 17.37
CA GLN A 560 15.41 9.24 16.36
C GLN A 560 15.30 10.30 15.24
N LEU A 561 14.11 10.45 14.66
CA LEU A 561 13.90 11.40 13.57
C LEU A 561 13.92 12.86 14.07
N LEU A 562 13.42 13.08 15.29
CA LEU A 562 13.29 14.42 15.88
C LEU A 562 14.63 14.99 16.37
N ARG A 563 15.63 14.13 16.63
CA ARG A 563 16.96 14.49 17.18
C ARG A 563 16.93 15.16 18.55
N GLN A 564 15.75 15.21 19.16
CA GLN A 564 15.48 15.84 20.44
C GLN A 564 14.39 15.04 21.15
N GLU A 565 14.44 15.05 22.47
CA GLU A 565 13.42 14.42 23.31
C GLU A 565 12.19 15.34 23.44
N PRO A 566 10.98 14.90 23.01
CA PRO A 566 9.75 15.63 23.27
C PRO A 566 9.46 15.76 24.76
N LYS A 567 8.92 16.91 25.18
CA LYS A 567 8.56 17.18 26.57
C LYS A 567 7.12 17.64 26.69
N GLN A 568 6.36 17.01 27.58
CA GLN A 568 5.01 17.44 27.92
C GLN A 568 5.05 18.51 29.01
N VAL A 569 4.18 19.52 28.91
CA VAL A 569 4.04 20.59 29.89
C VAL A 569 2.97 20.19 30.91
N GLU A 570 3.30 20.22 32.19
CA GLU A 570 2.38 19.82 33.27
C GLU A 570 1.57 21.01 33.82
N SER A 571 2.18 22.20 33.87
CA SER A 571 1.58 23.39 34.50
C SER A 571 1.89 24.67 33.73
N ARG A 572 1.22 25.78 34.10
CA ARG A 572 1.51 27.11 33.55
C ARG A 572 2.93 27.59 33.87
N ILE A 573 3.47 27.21 35.04
CA ILE A 573 4.83 27.57 35.45
C ILE A 573 5.84 26.81 34.60
N ASP A 574 5.62 25.51 34.45
CA ASP A 574 6.45 24.61 33.64
C ASP A 574 6.46 25.01 32.15
N LEU A 575 5.34 25.54 31.62
CA LEU A 575 5.28 26.12 30.27
C LEU A 575 6.29 27.26 30.09
N LYS A 576 6.38 28.16 31.09
CA LYS A 576 7.27 29.33 31.03
C LYS A 576 8.73 28.89 31.07
N GLU A 577 9.07 27.93 31.94
CA GLU A 577 10.42 27.38 32.05
C GLU A 577 10.87 26.71 30.75
N LYS A 578 10.00 25.90 30.13
CA LYS A 578 10.32 25.18 28.90
C LYS A 578 10.41 26.08 27.66
N LEU A 579 9.71 27.21 27.63
CA LEU A 579 9.75 28.17 26.51
C LEU A 579 10.84 29.25 26.66
N LYS A 580 11.30 29.55 27.87
CA LYS A 580 12.42 30.49 28.14
C LYS A 580 13.78 29.81 27.97
N VAL A 581 14.01 29.20 26.79
CA VAL A 581 15.27 28.52 26.43
C VAL A 581 15.99 29.22 25.27
N ALA A 582 17.33 29.08 25.23
CA ALA A 582 18.18 29.72 24.22
C ALA A 582 17.96 29.16 22.80
N SER A 583 17.76 27.85 22.64
CA SER A 583 17.46 27.18 21.36
C SER A 583 16.86 25.79 21.58
N GLY A 584 16.23 25.23 20.53
CA GLY A 584 15.73 23.85 20.52
C GLY A 584 14.51 23.58 21.40
N GLY A 585 14.08 22.32 21.40
CA GLY A 585 12.98 21.75 22.19
C GLY A 585 11.75 21.40 21.35
N VAL A 586 11.19 20.21 21.58
CA VAL A 586 9.83 19.83 21.12
C VAL A 586 8.93 19.78 22.34
N ILE A 587 7.94 20.68 22.40
CA ILE A 587 7.14 20.94 23.60
C ILE A 587 5.67 20.67 23.30
N PHE A 588 5.05 19.82 24.10
CA PHE A 588 3.62 19.50 24.06
C PHE A 588 2.88 20.26 25.13
N THR A 589 1.82 20.98 24.75
CA THR A 589 1.02 21.74 25.68
C THR A 589 -0.40 21.95 25.15
N THR A 590 -1.30 22.33 26.05
CA THR A 590 -2.66 22.69 25.67
C THR A 590 -2.83 24.20 25.63
N ILE A 591 -3.71 24.68 24.75
CA ILE A 591 -3.89 26.12 24.54
C ILE A 591 -4.34 26.86 25.82
N GLN A 592 -5.05 26.17 26.72
CA GLN A 592 -5.56 26.77 27.98
C GLN A 592 -4.43 27.12 28.97
N LYS A 593 -3.23 26.54 28.81
CA LYS A 593 -2.05 26.88 29.65
C LYS A 593 -1.48 28.26 29.32
N PHE A 594 -1.83 28.85 28.19
CA PHE A 594 -1.53 30.25 27.83
C PHE A 594 -2.53 31.26 28.44
N SER A 595 -3.25 30.90 29.51
CA SER A 595 -4.15 31.86 30.18
C SER A 595 -3.40 32.70 31.21
N PRO A 596 -3.58 34.03 31.26
CA PRO A 596 -2.96 34.85 32.30
C PRO A 596 -3.52 34.51 33.68
N ASP A 597 -2.71 34.68 34.72
CA ASP A 597 -3.13 34.50 36.11
C ASP A 597 -3.96 35.70 36.58
N GLU A 598 -3.57 36.92 36.18
CA GLU A 598 -4.31 38.18 36.37
C GLU A 598 -4.25 39.07 35.11
N GLY A 599 -5.30 39.84 34.85
CA GLY A 599 -5.37 40.78 33.73
C GLY A 599 -5.70 40.16 32.35
N ASN A 600 -5.44 40.93 31.29
CA ASN A 600 -5.89 40.65 29.91
C ASN A 600 -4.74 40.61 28.87
N VAL A 601 -3.50 40.60 29.34
CA VAL A 601 -2.27 40.54 28.53
C VAL A 601 -1.43 39.43 29.12
N TYR A 602 -0.94 38.52 28.28
CA TYR A 602 -0.02 37.47 28.72
C TYR A 602 1.42 37.97 28.61
N GLU A 603 2.31 37.53 29.50
CA GLU A 603 3.73 37.94 29.44
C GLU A 603 4.41 37.39 28.18
N THR A 604 5.27 38.18 27.55
CA THR A 604 6.12 37.67 26.45
C THR A 604 7.10 36.64 27.00
N LEU A 605 7.02 35.40 26.51
CA LEU A 605 7.90 34.31 26.92
C LEU A 605 9.16 34.22 26.06
N SER A 606 9.04 34.51 24.75
CA SER A 606 10.17 34.51 23.84
C SER A 606 9.91 35.39 22.62
N GLU A 607 10.89 36.21 22.26
CA GLU A 607 10.87 37.02 21.04
C GLU A 607 11.55 36.33 19.85
N ARG A 608 12.00 35.08 20.02
CA ARG A 608 12.72 34.33 19.00
C ARG A 608 11.86 34.10 17.75
N GLU A 609 12.47 34.23 16.59
CA GLU A 609 11.82 34.00 15.30
C GLU A 609 11.86 32.53 14.85
N ASN A 610 12.76 31.72 15.42
CA ASN A 610 12.90 30.28 15.15
C ASN A 610 12.02 29.44 16.10
N ILE A 611 10.77 29.86 16.28
CA ILE A 611 9.74 29.11 17.00
C ILE A 611 8.63 28.74 16.01
N VAL A 612 8.30 27.45 15.93
CA VAL A 612 7.21 26.95 15.08
C VAL A 612 6.14 26.33 15.97
N VAL A 613 4.92 26.85 15.87
CA VAL A 613 3.74 26.35 16.57
C VAL A 613 2.94 25.47 15.62
N ILE A 614 2.77 24.21 15.99
CA ILE A 614 1.97 23.21 15.27
C ILE A 614 0.64 23.06 16.02
N ALA A 615 -0.47 23.42 15.41
CA ALA A 615 -1.80 23.21 15.99
C ALA A 615 -2.45 21.95 15.43
N ASP A 616 -2.79 20.99 16.29
CA ASP A 616 -3.69 19.90 15.91
C ASP A 616 -5.16 20.35 16.02
N GLU A 617 -5.97 19.91 15.07
CA GLU A 617 -7.35 20.34 14.87
C GLU A 617 -7.52 21.87 14.84
N ALA A 618 -6.76 22.51 13.95
CA ALA A 618 -6.66 23.97 13.79
C ALA A 618 -7.98 24.72 13.45
N HIS A 619 -9.11 24.02 13.26
CA HIS A 619 -10.45 24.57 12.99
C HIS A 619 -11.29 24.85 14.24
N ARG A 620 -10.79 24.61 15.45
CA ARG A 620 -11.62 24.78 16.66
C ARG A 620 -11.75 26.25 17.06
N THR A 621 -12.94 26.67 17.48
CA THR A 621 -13.28 28.03 17.94
C THR A 621 -12.38 28.56 19.09
N GLN A 622 -11.58 27.68 19.70
CA GLN A 622 -10.58 28.01 20.71
C GLN A 622 -9.45 28.90 20.20
N TYR A 623 -9.21 28.93 18.89
CA TYR A 623 -8.20 29.78 18.27
C TYR A 623 -8.73 31.18 17.88
N GLY A 624 -9.97 31.53 18.26
CA GLY A 624 -10.58 32.82 17.94
C GLY A 624 -10.05 33.99 18.78
N PHE A 625 -9.99 35.18 18.19
CA PHE A 625 -9.52 36.42 18.85
C PHE A 625 -10.63 37.20 19.59
N ARG A 626 -11.86 36.69 19.62
CA ARG A 626 -13.02 37.45 20.12
C ARG A 626 -12.90 37.76 21.62
N ALA A 627 -13.10 39.03 21.95
CA ALA A 627 -13.27 39.51 23.30
C ALA A 627 -14.67 39.10 23.83
N LYS A 628 -14.72 38.51 25.02
CA LYS A 628 -15.95 38.22 25.77
C LYS A 628 -15.95 39.01 27.07
N THR A 629 -17.04 39.70 27.34
CA THR A 629 -17.24 40.35 28.64
C THR A 629 -17.79 39.33 29.62
N ILE A 630 -17.05 39.04 30.68
CA ILE A 630 -17.49 38.16 31.78
C ILE A 630 -17.64 38.96 33.06
N ASP A 631 -18.56 38.53 33.92
CA ASP A 631 -18.77 39.15 35.21
C ASP A 631 -17.56 38.90 36.12
N ALA A 632 -17.00 39.97 36.68
CA ALA A 632 -15.98 39.90 37.71
C ALA A 632 -16.69 39.62 39.04
N LYS A 633 -16.29 38.55 39.72
CA LYS A 633 -16.89 38.12 40.99
C LYS A 633 -15.90 38.30 42.15
N ASN A 634 -16.39 38.69 43.33
CA ASN A 634 -15.60 38.66 44.57
C ASN A 634 -15.43 37.21 45.09
N GLU A 635 -14.72 37.04 46.21
CA GLU A 635 -14.52 35.73 46.86
C GLU A 635 -15.83 35.06 47.30
N ASP A 636 -16.88 35.86 47.55
CA ASP A 636 -18.23 35.41 47.92
C ASP A 636 -19.12 35.06 46.71
N GLY A 637 -18.63 35.27 45.47
CA GLY A 637 -19.33 34.95 44.22
C GLY A 637 -20.27 36.04 43.68
N ASP A 638 -20.32 37.21 44.33
CA ASP A 638 -21.09 38.38 43.91
C ASP A 638 -20.43 39.10 42.74
N VAL A 639 -21.23 39.52 41.76
CA VAL A 639 -20.75 40.27 40.59
C VAL A 639 -20.37 41.70 41.01
N ILE A 640 -19.08 41.96 41.09
CA ILE A 640 -18.49 43.27 41.43
C ILE A 640 -18.14 44.13 40.22
N GLY A 641 -18.29 43.60 39.00
CA GLY A 641 -18.03 44.35 37.77
C GLY A 641 -18.04 43.47 36.52
N LYS A 642 -17.57 44.01 35.39
CA LYS A 642 -17.43 43.28 34.12
C LYS A 642 -15.97 43.38 33.64
N LYS A 643 -15.35 42.23 33.33
CA LYS A 643 -14.00 42.15 32.75
C LYS A 643 -14.04 41.58 31.34
N ILE A 644 -13.23 42.15 30.45
CA ILE A 644 -13.11 41.68 29.06
C ILE A 644 -12.02 40.60 29.00
N VAL A 645 -12.37 39.39 28.59
CA VAL A 645 -11.43 38.26 28.43
C VAL A 645 -11.34 37.90 26.95
N TYR A 646 -10.13 37.75 26.43
CA TYR A 646 -9.87 37.34 25.05
C TYR A 646 -9.76 35.81 24.93
N GLY A 647 -9.92 35.29 23.71
CA GLY A 647 -9.63 33.88 23.41
C GLY A 647 -8.14 33.53 23.56
N PHE A 648 -7.84 32.26 23.83
CA PHE A 648 -6.49 31.81 24.19
C PHE A 648 -5.44 32.01 23.08
N ALA A 649 -5.86 32.05 21.81
CA ALA A 649 -4.94 32.35 20.71
C ALA A 649 -4.30 33.74 20.81
N LYS A 650 -5.00 34.74 21.37
CA LYS A 650 -4.41 36.06 21.63
C LYS A 650 -3.25 35.92 22.61
N TYR A 651 -3.47 35.27 23.75
CA TYR A 651 -2.44 35.13 24.78
C TYR A 651 -1.24 34.31 24.31
N MET A 652 -1.45 33.30 23.48
CA MET A 652 -0.36 32.56 22.85
C MET A 652 0.47 33.43 21.90
N ARG A 653 -0.17 34.37 21.19
CA ARG A 653 0.51 35.37 20.34
C ARG A 653 1.23 36.43 21.17
N ASP A 654 0.66 36.86 22.29
CA ASP A 654 1.34 37.74 23.24
C ASP A 654 2.61 37.05 23.80
N ALA A 655 2.51 35.74 24.10
CA ALA A 655 3.63 34.94 24.61
C ALA A 655 4.75 34.71 23.58
N LEU A 656 4.38 34.49 22.31
CA LEU A 656 5.27 34.10 21.22
C LEU A 656 5.03 34.97 19.97
N PRO A 657 5.32 36.28 20.02
CA PRO A 657 4.92 37.24 18.99
C PRO A 657 5.51 36.96 17.60
N ASN A 658 6.72 36.40 17.54
CA ASN A 658 7.46 36.16 16.29
C ASN A 658 7.41 34.69 15.81
N ALA A 659 6.62 33.84 16.47
CA ALA A 659 6.50 32.43 16.08
C ALA A 659 5.72 32.25 14.78
N THR A 660 6.05 31.20 14.03
CA THR A 660 5.33 30.80 12.81
C THR A 660 4.31 29.72 13.13
N TYR A 661 3.07 29.89 12.66
CA TYR A 661 1.95 29.01 13.00
C TYR A 661 1.52 28.17 11.81
N ILE A 662 1.48 26.85 11.99
CA ILE A 662 0.97 25.90 11.00
C ILE A 662 -0.14 25.05 11.63
N GLY A 663 -1.21 24.83 10.86
CA GLY A 663 -2.35 24.06 11.31
C GLY A 663 -2.43 22.71 10.60
N PHE A 664 -2.75 21.65 11.34
CA PHE A 664 -3.13 20.36 10.78
C PHE A 664 -4.55 20.05 11.22
N THR A 665 -5.36 19.51 10.31
CA THR A 665 -6.75 19.20 10.65
C THR A 665 -7.32 18.00 9.91
N GLY A 666 -8.24 17.28 10.57
CA GLY A 666 -9.01 16.19 10.01
C GLY A 666 -10.25 16.61 9.22
N THR A 667 -10.66 17.87 9.32
CA THR A 667 -11.93 18.36 8.77
C THR A 667 -11.73 19.71 8.08
N PRO A 668 -12.50 20.03 7.04
CA PRO A 668 -12.42 21.31 6.36
C PRO A 668 -12.75 22.47 7.30
N ILE A 669 -12.22 23.66 6.99
CA ILE A 669 -12.54 24.91 7.68
C ILE A 669 -13.90 25.35 7.12
N GLU A 670 -14.88 25.55 7.98
CA GLU A 670 -16.19 26.05 7.57
C GLU A 670 -16.05 27.45 6.95
N SER A 671 -16.81 27.77 5.90
CA SER A 671 -16.80 29.09 5.25
C SER A 671 -17.13 30.26 6.21
N THR A 672 -17.73 29.95 7.35
CA THR A 672 -18.04 30.89 8.44
C THR A 672 -16.90 31.09 9.44
N ASP A 673 -15.82 30.29 9.40
CA ASP A 673 -14.69 30.44 10.31
C ASP A 673 -13.68 31.47 9.79
N VAL A 674 -13.95 32.73 10.11
CA VAL A 674 -13.10 33.88 9.76
C VAL A 674 -11.72 33.81 10.44
N ASN A 675 -11.53 32.99 11.48
CA ASN A 675 -10.32 33.04 12.31
C ASN A 675 -9.19 32.15 11.80
N THR A 676 -9.46 30.99 11.21
CA THR A 676 -8.41 30.06 10.80
C THR A 676 -7.44 30.64 9.74
N PRO A 677 -7.93 31.32 8.67
CA PRO A 677 -7.03 32.00 7.73
C PRO A 677 -6.27 33.18 8.35
N ALA A 678 -6.85 33.81 9.39
CA ALA A 678 -6.18 34.90 10.10
C ALA A 678 -4.99 34.40 10.92
N VAL A 679 -5.10 33.21 11.54
CA VAL A 679 -4.05 32.62 12.40
C VAL A 679 -3.01 31.85 11.58
N PHE A 680 -3.45 30.94 10.72
CA PHE A 680 -2.58 29.97 10.07
C PHE A 680 -2.29 30.34 8.61
N GLY A 681 -3.19 31.04 7.93
CA GLY A 681 -3.07 31.34 6.49
C GLY A 681 -3.93 30.43 5.63
N HIS A 682 -3.54 30.29 4.37
CA HIS A 682 -4.26 29.51 3.36
C HIS A 682 -3.93 28.02 3.44
N TYR A 683 -4.63 27.21 2.64
CA TYR A 683 -4.37 25.77 2.60
C TYR A 683 -3.04 25.47 1.91
N ILE A 684 -2.27 24.58 2.51
CA ILE A 684 -1.03 24.02 1.96
C ILE A 684 -1.37 22.80 1.10
N ASP A 685 -2.24 21.96 1.62
CA ASP A 685 -2.56 20.65 1.05
C ASP A 685 -3.92 20.16 1.54
N VAL A 686 -4.62 19.42 0.68
CA VAL A 686 -5.90 18.78 0.97
C VAL A 686 -5.83 17.30 0.60
N TYR A 687 -6.18 16.43 1.55
CA TYR A 687 -6.33 15.00 1.37
C TYR A 687 -7.64 14.58 2.02
N ASP A 688 -8.69 14.50 1.22
CA ASP A 688 -10.05 14.35 1.69
C ASP A 688 -10.45 12.88 1.96
N ILE A 689 -11.69 12.67 2.41
CA ILE A 689 -12.19 11.32 2.73
C ILE A 689 -12.40 10.45 1.48
N ALA A 690 -12.76 11.04 0.33
CA ALA A 690 -13.01 10.30 -0.90
C ALA A 690 -11.70 9.78 -1.46
N GLN A 691 -10.67 10.63 -1.54
CA GLN A 691 -9.32 10.26 -1.95
C GLN A 691 -8.73 9.21 -0.99
N ALA A 692 -8.91 9.37 0.32
CA ALA A 692 -8.45 8.39 1.28
C ALA A 692 -9.13 7.01 1.16
N VAL A 693 -10.38 6.97 0.72
CA VAL A 693 -11.09 5.71 0.42
C VAL A 693 -10.60 5.11 -0.89
N GLU A 694 -10.44 5.93 -1.94
CA GLU A 694 -9.94 5.50 -3.25
C GLU A 694 -8.52 4.93 -3.16
N ASP A 695 -7.68 5.52 -2.31
CA ASP A 695 -6.31 5.09 -2.05
C ASP A 695 -6.22 3.87 -1.12
N GLY A 696 -7.34 3.45 -0.51
CA GLY A 696 -7.37 2.39 0.50
C GLY A 696 -6.70 2.78 1.83
N ALA A 697 -6.48 4.07 2.09
CA ALA A 697 -6.00 4.58 3.38
C ALA A 697 -7.10 4.50 4.47
N THR A 698 -8.37 4.60 4.07
CA THR A 698 -9.56 4.42 4.92
C THR A 698 -10.61 3.56 4.21
N VAL A 699 -11.56 3.00 4.96
CA VAL A 699 -12.72 2.28 4.39
C VAL A 699 -13.95 3.19 4.33
N ARG A 700 -14.91 2.86 3.45
CA ARG A 700 -16.17 3.62 3.28
C ARG A 700 -17.00 3.63 4.56
N ILE A 701 -17.81 4.68 4.71
CA ILE A 701 -18.78 4.81 5.81
C ILE A 701 -20.19 4.60 5.23
N PHE A 702 -20.93 3.70 5.85
CA PHE A 702 -22.33 3.43 5.54
C PHE A 702 -23.21 3.99 6.64
N TYR A 703 -24.38 4.48 6.23
CA TYR A 703 -25.34 5.09 7.14
C TYR A 703 -26.64 4.28 7.13
N GLU A 704 -27.15 3.99 8.32
CA GLU A 704 -28.42 3.31 8.54
C GLU A 704 -29.26 4.10 9.54
N SER A 705 -30.50 4.42 9.17
CA SER A 705 -31.43 5.13 10.06
C SER A 705 -32.35 4.14 10.76
N ARG A 706 -32.33 4.15 12.09
CA ARG A 706 -33.19 3.34 12.97
C ARG A 706 -33.94 4.24 13.94
N LEU A 707 -34.73 5.17 13.41
CA LEU A 707 -35.45 6.16 14.23
C LEU A 707 -36.33 5.47 15.29
N ALA A 708 -35.97 5.64 16.56
CA ALA A 708 -36.80 5.17 17.66
C ALA A 708 -37.94 6.17 17.89
N LYS A 709 -39.20 5.73 17.69
CA LYS A 709 -40.39 6.58 17.91
C LYS A 709 -40.39 7.14 19.33
N VAL A 710 -40.36 8.47 19.45
CA VAL A 710 -40.44 9.17 20.73
C VAL A 710 -41.91 9.30 21.10
N ASN A 711 -42.42 8.36 21.90
CA ASN A 711 -43.73 8.49 22.54
C ASN A 711 -43.53 9.13 23.92
N LEU A 712 -44.00 10.37 24.08
CA LEU A 712 -43.99 11.08 25.36
C LEU A 712 -44.91 10.38 26.38
N SER A 713 -44.40 10.12 27.59
CA SER A 713 -45.25 9.80 28.74
C SER A 713 -46.05 11.04 29.18
N GLU A 714 -47.16 10.85 29.89
CA GLU A 714 -47.96 11.97 30.44
C GLU A 714 -47.13 12.89 31.36
N GLU A 715 -46.17 12.32 32.10
CA GLU A 715 -45.20 13.09 32.91
C GLU A 715 -44.22 13.89 32.05
N GLY A 716 -43.79 13.33 30.90
CA GLY A 716 -42.93 14.02 29.95
C GLY A 716 -43.64 15.16 29.23
N LYS A 717 -44.95 15.03 28.94
CA LYS A 717 -45.77 16.13 28.40
C LYS A 717 -45.87 17.28 29.39
N LYS A 718 -46.09 16.97 30.67
CA LYS A 718 -46.15 17.96 31.75
C LYS A 718 -44.83 18.73 31.92
N LEU A 719 -43.70 18.03 31.91
CA LEU A 719 -42.36 18.64 31.97
C LEU A 719 -42.05 19.52 30.76
N VAL A 720 -42.57 19.17 29.59
CA VAL A 720 -42.44 19.96 28.36
C VAL A 720 -43.30 21.23 28.46
N GLU A 721 -44.55 21.10 28.91
CA GLU A 721 -45.46 22.23 29.13
C GLU A 721 -44.91 23.21 30.18
N GLU A 722 -44.41 22.72 31.32
CA GLU A 722 -43.78 23.53 32.37
C GLU A 722 -42.52 24.27 31.86
N LEU A 723 -41.72 23.63 31.00
CA LEU A 723 -40.55 24.27 30.39
C LEU A 723 -40.92 25.31 29.33
N ASP A 724 -41.97 25.06 28.56
CA ASP A 724 -42.47 25.98 27.54
C ASP A 724 -43.06 27.24 28.21
N GLU A 725 -43.74 27.10 29.36
CA GLU A 725 -44.19 28.22 30.20
C GLU A 725 -43.01 29.03 30.78
N GLU A 726 -41.94 28.38 31.25
CA GLU A 726 -40.72 29.08 31.71
C GLU A 726 -39.97 29.79 30.56
N LEU A 727 -40.03 29.26 29.33
CA LEU A 727 -39.35 29.83 28.16
C LEU A 727 -40.06 31.05 27.56
N ASP A 728 -41.37 31.17 27.79
CA ASP A 728 -42.20 32.31 27.40
C ASP A 728 -42.04 33.52 28.34
N ASP A 729 -41.39 33.34 29.50
CA ASP A 729 -40.99 34.45 30.36
C ASP A 729 -39.79 35.18 29.73
N GLY A 730 -40.04 36.39 29.21
CA GLY A 730 -39.18 37.15 28.29
C GLY A 730 -37.79 37.57 28.82
N GLU A 731 -37.37 37.12 30.00
CA GLU A 731 -36.13 37.54 30.68
C GLU A 731 -34.94 36.55 30.53
N LEU A 732 -35.12 35.38 29.92
CA LEU A 732 -34.05 34.37 29.83
C LEU A 732 -32.96 34.71 28.79
N THR A 733 -31.70 34.61 29.19
CA THR A 733 -30.53 34.73 28.29
C THR A 733 -30.47 33.57 27.28
N GLU A 734 -29.79 33.76 26.13
CA GLU A 734 -29.62 32.69 25.13
C GLU A 734 -29.03 31.40 25.72
N THR A 735 -28.12 31.53 26.69
CA THR A 735 -27.49 30.41 27.42
C THR A 735 -28.50 29.61 28.26
N GLN A 736 -29.45 30.30 28.90
CA GLN A 736 -30.49 29.65 29.69
C GLN A 736 -31.51 28.94 28.78
N LYS A 737 -31.92 29.59 27.67
CA LYS A 737 -32.80 28.97 26.66
C LYS A 737 -32.18 27.72 26.04
N ALA A 738 -30.89 27.74 25.73
CA ALA A 738 -30.17 26.57 25.21
C ALA A 738 -30.09 25.43 26.24
N LYS A 739 -29.87 25.75 27.53
CA LYS A 739 -29.82 24.77 28.61
C LYS A 739 -31.18 24.11 28.84
N ALA A 740 -32.27 24.88 28.84
CA ALA A 740 -33.63 24.37 28.96
C ALA A 740 -33.98 23.41 27.81
N LYS A 741 -33.76 23.83 26.55
CA LYS A 741 -33.95 22.96 25.37
C LYS A 741 -33.13 21.66 25.45
N TRP A 742 -31.91 21.73 25.98
CA TRP A 742 -31.07 20.54 26.16
C TRP A 742 -31.63 19.57 27.21
N THR A 743 -32.15 20.08 28.33
CA THR A 743 -32.81 19.28 29.38
C THR A 743 -34.08 18.61 28.86
N GLN A 744 -34.90 19.34 28.10
CA GLN A 744 -36.12 18.82 27.47
C GLN A 744 -35.79 17.65 26.53
N LEU A 745 -34.76 17.83 25.70
CA LEU A 745 -34.31 16.83 24.76
C LEU A 745 -33.72 15.59 25.47
N GLU A 746 -32.99 15.79 26.57
CA GLU A 746 -32.48 14.69 27.40
C GLU A 746 -33.61 13.86 28.04
N ALA A 747 -34.68 14.50 28.50
CA ALA A 747 -35.84 13.81 29.06
C ALA A 747 -36.56 12.96 28.01
N LEU A 748 -36.73 13.49 26.80
CA LEU A 748 -37.35 12.78 25.66
C LEU A 748 -36.53 11.55 25.24
N ILE A 749 -35.23 11.75 25.00
CA ILE A 749 -34.32 10.70 24.51
C ILE A 749 -34.10 9.64 25.58
N GLY A 750 -34.00 10.06 26.85
CA GLY A 750 -33.77 9.19 27.99
C GLY A 750 -35.04 8.64 28.65
N SER A 751 -36.16 8.60 27.92
CA SER A 751 -37.41 7.98 28.40
C SER A 751 -37.27 6.45 28.48
N GLU A 752 -37.81 5.85 29.54
CA GLU A 752 -37.59 4.43 29.85
C GLU A 752 -38.04 3.50 28.71
N ASN A 753 -39.20 3.77 28.10
CA ASN A 753 -39.72 2.98 26.99
C ASN A 753 -38.82 3.05 25.74
N ARG A 754 -38.23 4.22 25.47
CA ARG A 754 -37.30 4.40 24.35
C ARG A 754 -36.00 3.67 24.61
N ILE A 755 -35.43 3.80 25.81
CA ILE A 755 -34.18 3.10 26.20
C ILE A 755 -34.36 1.57 26.06
N LYS A 756 -35.48 1.00 26.52
CA LYS A 756 -35.79 -0.43 26.32
C LYS A 756 -35.81 -0.84 24.85
N THR A 757 -36.42 -0.01 24.01
CA THR A 757 -36.51 -0.27 22.56
C THR A 757 -35.14 -0.21 21.91
N VAL A 758 -34.36 0.83 22.19
CA VAL A 758 -33.00 1.02 21.67
C VAL A 758 -32.06 -0.08 22.16
N ALA A 759 -32.10 -0.44 23.44
CA ALA A 759 -31.28 -1.53 23.99
C ALA A 759 -31.53 -2.87 23.28
N LYS A 760 -32.81 -3.23 23.10
CA LYS A 760 -33.21 -4.45 22.41
C LYS A 760 -32.71 -4.46 20.96
N ASP A 761 -32.89 -3.35 20.26
CA ASP A 761 -32.44 -3.19 18.88
C ASP A 761 -30.91 -3.29 18.74
N ILE A 762 -30.14 -2.59 19.59
CA ILE A 762 -28.67 -2.66 19.61
C ILE A 762 -28.21 -4.11 19.80
N ILE A 763 -28.77 -4.84 20.77
CA ILE A 763 -28.39 -6.24 21.05
C ILE A 763 -28.64 -7.12 19.82
N GLN A 764 -29.82 -7.00 19.22
CA GLN A 764 -30.20 -7.80 18.04
C GLN A 764 -29.31 -7.46 16.84
N HIS A 765 -29.20 -6.17 16.51
CA HIS A 765 -28.40 -5.68 15.39
C HIS A 765 -26.92 -6.03 15.54
N PHE A 766 -26.36 -5.85 16.74
CA PHE A 766 -24.97 -6.19 17.01
C PHE A 766 -24.73 -7.68 16.88
N GLY A 767 -25.63 -8.51 17.42
CA GLY A 767 -25.56 -9.97 17.30
C GLY A 767 -25.55 -10.45 15.85
N GLN A 768 -26.49 -9.97 15.03
CA GLN A 768 -26.56 -10.30 13.60
C GLN A 768 -25.28 -9.91 12.84
N ARG A 769 -24.69 -8.76 13.17
CA ARG A 769 -23.42 -8.34 12.57
C ARG A 769 -22.25 -9.20 13.02
N GLN A 770 -22.21 -9.64 14.28
CA GLN A 770 -21.17 -10.54 14.78
C GLN A 770 -21.20 -11.91 14.11
N GLU A 771 -22.36 -12.40 13.64
CA GLU A 771 -22.46 -13.65 12.89
C GLU A 771 -21.72 -13.60 11.54
N VAL A 772 -21.57 -12.41 10.97
CA VAL A 772 -20.97 -12.23 9.63
C VAL A 772 -19.56 -11.65 9.72
N PHE A 773 -19.30 -10.71 10.64
CA PHE A 773 -17.95 -10.18 10.90
C PHE A 773 -17.70 -10.00 12.40
N GLU A 774 -16.69 -10.71 12.91
CA GLU A 774 -16.17 -10.44 14.24
C GLU A 774 -15.58 -9.03 14.28
N GLY A 775 -15.99 -8.24 15.26
CA GLY A 775 -15.48 -6.88 15.45
C GLY A 775 -16.05 -6.21 16.68
N LYS A 776 -15.77 -4.92 16.82
CA LYS A 776 -16.17 -4.14 17.98
C LYS A 776 -17.11 -3.01 17.62
N ALA A 777 -17.87 -2.52 18.58
CA ALA A 777 -18.77 -1.40 18.39
C ALA A 777 -18.73 -0.39 19.56
N MET A 778 -19.15 0.83 19.25
CA MET A 778 -19.24 1.92 20.21
C MET A 778 -20.65 2.51 20.18
N ILE A 779 -21.19 2.84 21.35
CA ILE A 779 -22.48 3.49 21.53
C ILE A 779 -22.26 4.89 22.10
N VAL A 780 -22.77 5.90 21.41
CA VAL A 780 -22.66 7.31 21.79
C VAL A 780 -23.97 7.79 22.39
N ALA A 781 -24.02 7.85 23.72
CA ALA A 781 -25.19 8.31 24.46
C ALA A 781 -25.17 9.84 24.65
N MET A 782 -26.36 10.46 24.64
CA MET A 782 -26.51 11.91 24.83
C MET A 782 -26.01 12.41 26.20
N SER A 783 -26.30 11.65 27.26
CA SER A 783 -25.95 12.02 28.64
C SER A 783 -25.42 10.83 29.42
N ARG A 784 -24.77 11.12 30.56
CA ARG A 784 -24.23 10.08 31.46
C ARG A 784 -25.34 9.25 32.10
N ARG A 785 -26.48 9.88 32.39
CA ARG A 785 -27.68 9.19 32.86
C ARG A 785 -28.17 8.19 31.82
N ILE A 786 -28.35 8.63 30.57
CA ILE A 786 -28.78 7.77 29.47
C ILE A 786 -27.78 6.63 29.23
N ALA A 787 -26.47 6.90 29.31
CA ALA A 787 -25.44 5.87 29.19
C ALA A 787 -25.58 4.79 30.28
N ALA A 788 -25.81 5.19 31.54
CA ALA A 788 -26.01 4.28 32.66
C ALA A 788 -27.33 3.49 32.54
N ASP A 789 -28.41 4.17 32.19
CA ASP A 789 -29.73 3.56 32.01
C ASP A 789 -29.70 2.53 30.86
N LEU A 790 -29.06 2.87 29.74
CA LEU A 790 -28.88 1.96 28.61
C LEU A 790 -27.99 0.77 28.97
N TYR A 791 -26.90 0.98 29.73
CA TYR A 791 -26.07 -0.10 30.24
C TYR A 791 -26.88 -1.08 31.09
N HIS A 792 -27.64 -0.57 32.06
CA HIS A 792 -28.46 -1.38 32.96
C HIS A 792 -29.54 -2.15 32.21
N GLU A 793 -30.14 -1.56 31.20
CA GLU A 793 -31.13 -2.23 30.36
C GLU A 793 -30.49 -3.34 29.50
N ILE A 794 -29.31 -3.10 28.92
CA ILE A 794 -28.59 -4.12 28.14
C ILE A 794 -28.20 -5.30 29.03
N ILE A 795 -27.60 -5.07 30.20
CA ILE A 795 -27.21 -6.18 31.09
C ILE A 795 -28.43 -6.89 31.71
N ARG A 796 -29.60 -6.25 31.75
CA ARG A 796 -30.85 -6.92 32.15
C ARG A 796 -31.31 -7.92 31.08
N LEU A 797 -31.19 -7.55 29.81
CA LEU A 797 -31.54 -8.40 28.67
C LEU A 797 -30.47 -9.45 28.38
N LYS A 798 -29.20 -9.14 28.66
CA LYS A 798 -28.01 -9.96 28.44
C LYS A 798 -27.10 -9.99 29.67
N PRO A 799 -27.47 -10.69 30.75
CA PRO A 799 -26.69 -10.73 31.99
C PRO A 799 -25.27 -11.28 31.79
N GLU A 800 -25.09 -12.18 30.83
CA GLU A 800 -23.82 -12.81 30.49
C GLU A 800 -22.78 -11.85 29.88
N TRP A 801 -23.20 -10.67 29.42
CA TRP A 801 -22.28 -9.66 28.89
C TRP A 801 -21.60 -8.82 29.98
N HIS A 802 -22.14 -8.84 31.20
CA HIS A 802 -21.64 -8.05 32.34
C HIS A 802 -20.55 -8.78 33.11
N SER A 803 -19.59 -8.01 33.61
CA SER A 803 -18.69 -8.42 34.70
C SER A 803 -18.33 -7.19 35.54
N GLU A 804 -18.25 -7.35 36.87
CA GLU A 804 -17.73 -6.32 37.78
C GLU A 804 -16.21 -6.15 37.62
N ASP A 805 -15.51 -7.20 37.19
CA ASP A 805 -14.06 -7.18 36.95
C ASP A 805 -13.75 -6.30 35.72
N LEU A 806 -12.82 -5.36 35.88
CA LEU A 806 -12.42 -4.43 34.81
C LEU A 806 -11.78 -5.15 33.62
N ASP A 807 -11.11 -6.28 33.86
CA ASP A 807 -10.42 -7.07 32.84
C ASP A 807 -11.35 -8.08 32.16
N LYS A 808 -12.64 -8.10 32.54
CA LYS A 808 -13.65 -8.99 31.96
C LYS A 808 -14.91 -8.26 31.50
N GLY A 809 -15.86 -8.99 30.93
CA GLY A 809 -17.13 -8.50 30.38
C GLY A 809 -17.04 -8.11 28.91
N VAL A 810 -18.16 -8.33 28.21
CA VAL A 810 -18.36 -8.02 26.79
C VAL A 810 -18.72 -6.54 26.57
N ILE A 811 -19.32 -5.90 27.60
CA ILE A 811 -19.74 -4.50 27.57
C ILE A 811 -19.20 -3.70 28.77
N LYS A 812 -18.77 -2.46 28.53
CA LYS A 812 -18.35 -1.49 29.57
C LYS A 812 -18.85 -0.07 29.28
N VAL A 813 -18.88 0.78 30.32
CA VAL A 813 -19.17 2.22 30.21
C VAL A 813 -17.90 3.02 30.47
N VAL A 814 -17.63 4.03 29.63
CA VAL A 814 -16.49 4.93 29.78
C VAL A 814 -17.00 6.37 29.91
N MET A 815 -16.99 6.87 31.15
CA MET A 815 -17.42 8.23 31.48
C MET A 815 -16.74 8.81 32.72
N THR A 816 -16.71 10.16 32.81
CA THR A 816 -16.31 10.93 34.00
C THR A 816 -17.42 11.04 35.03
N SER A 817 -17.04 11.26 36.29
CA SER A 817 -17.93 11.61 37.40
C SER A 817 -18.16 13.12 37.50
N ALA A 818 -19.26 13.50 38.15
CA ALA A 818 -19.55 14.86 38.60
C ALA A 818 -20.11 14.79 40.02
N SER A 819 -19.99 15.88 40.75
CA SER A 819 -20.48 16.01 42.14
C SER A 819 -22.00 15.82 42.27
N SER A 820 -22.76 15.98 41.20
CA SER A 820 -24.22 15.82 41.15
C SER A 820 -24.70 14.40 40.79
N ASP A 821 -23.79 13.42 40.62
CA ASP A 821 -24.17 12.08 40.19
C ASP A 821 -24.70 11.22 41.35
N GLY A 822 -25.83 10.53 41.15
CA GLY A 822 -26.39 9.58 42.12
C GLY A 822 -25.58 8.28 42.26
N SER A 823 -25.90 7.49 43.29
CA SER A 823 -25.16 6.28 43.66
C SER A 823 -25.05 5.20 42.57
N LYS A 824 -26.04 5.11 41.67
CA LYS A 824 -26.03 4.18 40.52
C LYS A 824 -24.99 4.56 39.46
N MET A 825 -24.89 5.85 39.11
CA MET A 825 -23.93 6.35 38.12
C MET A 825 -22.50 6.39 38.67
N ALA A 826 -22.35 6.64 39.97
CA ALA A 826 -21.03 6.68 40.61
C ALA A 826 -20.25 5.37 40.47
N LYS A 827 -20.93 4.21 40.42
CA LYS A 827 -20.30 2.90 40.23
C LYS A 827 -19.74 2.66 38.82
N LEU A 828 -20.28 3.36 37.82
CA LEU A 828 -19.88 3.24 36.41
C LEU A 828 -18.82 4.28 36.02
N HIS A 829 -18.30 5.03 36.99
CA HIS A 829 -17.22 5.99 36.78
C HIS A 829 -15.91 5.26 36.45
N THR A 830 -15.15 5.82 35.52
CA THR A 830 -13.80 5.35 35.19
C THR A 830 -12.75 6.42 35.49
N ASN A 831 -11.67 6.06 36.16
CA ASN A 831 -10.49 6.92 36.37
C ASN A 831 -9.49 6.83 35.20
N LYS A 832 -8.41 7.63 35.19
CA LYS A 832 -7.43 7.67 34.07
C LYS A 832 -6.79 6.29 33.80
N GLN A 833 -6.43 5.56 34.85
CA GLN A 833 -5.80 4.24 34.73
C GLN A 833 -6.78 3.20 34.19
N GLN A 834 -8.02 3.16 34.71
CA GLN A 834 -9.06 2.26 34.24
C GLN A 834 -9.40 2.50 32.76
N ARG A 835 -9.47 3.77 32.33
CA ARG A 835 -9.69 4.10 30.91
C ARG A 835 -8.57 3.60 30.01
N ARG A 836 -7.32 3.63 30.46
CA ARG A 836 -6.18 3.08 29.71
C ARG A 836 -6.32 1.57 29.53
N VAL A 837 -6.68 0.84 30.60
CA VAL A 837 -6.93 -0.61 30.54
C VAL A 837 -8.04 -0.93 29.54
N LEU A 838 -9.20 -0.26 29.66
CA LEU A 838 -10.32 -0.46 28.74
C LEU A 838 -9.98 -0.10 27.29
N ALA A 839 -9.15 0.92 27.07
CA ALA A 839 -8.69 1.29 25.75
C ALA A 839 -7.82 0.19 25.11
N GLU A 840 -6.88 -0.41 25.86
CA GLU A 840 -6.06 -1.52 25.37
C GLU A 840 -6.91 -2.76 25.09
N ARG A 841 -7.84 -3.11 25.97
CA ARG A 841 -8.82 -4.18 25.72
C ARG A 841 -9.64 -3.92 24.46
N MET A 842 -10.15 -2.70 24.27
CA MET A 842 -10.90 -2.34 23.05
C MET A 842 -10.03 -2.36 21.79
N LYS A 843 -8.72 -2.10 21.87
CA LYS A 843 -7.83 -2.20 20.70
C LYS A 843 -7.53 -3.65 20.31
N ASP A 844 -7.46 -4.56 21.29
CA ASP A 844 -7.15 -5.97 21.07
C ASP A 844 -8.36 -6.73 20.47
N PRO A 845 -8.31 -7.17 19.20
CA PRO A 845 -9.43 -7.87 18.58
C PRO A 845 -9.79 -9.19 19.27
N ALA A 846 -8.83 -9.86 19.92
CA ALA A 846 -9.02 -11.15 20.58
C ALA A 846 -9.61 -11.02 22.00
N ASP A 847 -9.68 -9.80 22.55
CA ASP A 847 -10.30 -9.56 23.85
C ASP A 847 -11.83 -9.74 23.78
N GLU A 848 -12.41 -10.22 24.88
CA GLU A 848 -13.85 -10.44 25.03
C GLU A 848 -14.67 -9.14 25.06
N LEU A 849 -14.05 -7.98 25.36
CA LEU A 849 -14.71 -6.68 25.32
C LEU A 849 -15.00 -6.29 23.87
N LYS A 850 -16.28 -6.30 23.49
CA LYS A 850 -16.71 -5.99 22.12
C LYS A 850 -17.55 -4.72 22.02
N LEU A 851 -18.17 -4.24 23.11
CA LEU A 851 -19.09 -3.10 23.09
C LEU A 851 -18.73 -2.08 24.19
N VAL A 852 -18.71 -0.79 23.85
CA VAL A 852 -18.48 0.29 24.83
C VAL A 852 -19.54 1.38 24.71
N ILE A 853 -20.04 1.86 25.84
CA ILE A 853 -20.91 3.04 25.91
C ILE A 853 -20.10 4.25 26.34
N VAL A 854 -20.16 5.32 25.56
CA VAL A 854 -19.48 6.59 25.79
C VAL A 854 -20.46 7.76 25.68
N ARG A 855 -20.08 8.93 26.22
CA ARG A 855 -20.79 10.20 25.98
C ARG A 855 -19.98 11.15 25.10
N ASP A 856 -18.81 11.54 25.58
CA ASP A 856 -17.88 12.50 24.92
C ASP A 856 -16.46 11.94 24.82
N MET A 857 -16.16 10.87 25.57
CA MET A 857 -14.87 10.19 25.56
C MET A 857 -14.75 9.32 24.31
N TRP A 858 -13.51 9.13 23.84
CA TRP A 858 -13.16 8.29 22.69
C TRP A 858 -13.78 8.66 21.33
N LEU A 859 -14.56 9.74 21.26
CA LEU A 859 -15.00 10.32 19.99
C LEU A 859 -13.86 11.02 19.24
N THR A 860 -12.76 11.31 19.94
CA THR A 860 -11.53 11.92 19.39
C THR A 860 -10.32 11.17 19.92
N GLY A 861 -9.27 11.07 19.11
CA GLY A 861 -8.01 10.40 19.46
C GLY A 861 -8.07 8.86 19.45
N PHE A 862 -9.09 8.25 20.05
CA PHE A 862 -9.17 6.80 20.23
C PHE A 862 -9.21 6.02 18.90
N ASP A 863 -8.26 5.10 18.70
CA ASP A 863 -8.12 4.33 17.46
C ASP A 863 -8.23 2.82 17.74
N ALA A 864 -9.22 2.18 17.13
CA ALA A 864 -9.45 0.73 17.22
C ALA A 864 -9.84 0.20 15.83
N PRO A 865 -8.89 -0.31 15.04
CA PRO A 865 -9.14 -0.72 13.65
C PRO A 865 -10.29 -1.72 13.48
N SER A 866 -10.47 -2.63 14.44
CA SER A 866 -11.52 -3.66 14.50
C SER A 866 -12.93 -3.11 14.79
N MET A 867 -13.08 -1.82 15.08
CA MET A 867 -14.38 -1.20 15.33
C MET A 867 -15.18 -1.06 14.03
N HIS A 868 -16.28 -1.79 13.90
CA HIS A 868 -17.06 -1.85 12.65
C HIS A 868 -18.38 -1.09 12.70
N THR A 869 -18.92 -0.81 13.89
CA THR A 869 -20.23 -0.16 14.06
C THR A 869 -20.19 0.94 15.11
N LEU A 870 -20.80 2.08 14.80
CA LEU A 870 -21.01 3.20 15.69
C LEU A 870 -22.52 3.45 15.83
N TYR A 871 -23.06 3.23 17.02
CA TYR A 871 -24.45 3.54 17.35
C TYR A 871 -24.53 4.96 17.91
N ILE A 872 -25.34 5.81 17.30
CA ILE A 872 -25.49 7.21 17.70
C ILE A 872 -26.88 7.40 18.32
N ASP A 873 -26.88 7.71 19.61
CA ASP A 873 -28.05 8.16 20.37
C ASP A 873 -27.78 9.53 21.01
N LYS A 874 -27.18 10.42 20.21
CA LYS A 874 -26.82 11.79 20.60
C LYS A 874 -26.96 12.74 19.42
N PRO A 875 -27.60 13.92 19.60
CA PRO A 875 -27.59 14.97 18.59
C PRO A 875 -26.16 15.46 18.35
N MET A 876 -25.67 15.31 17.11
CA MET A 876 -24.31 15.72 16.72
C MET A 876 -24.33 16.44 15.38
N LYS A 877 -23.47 17.46 15.25
CA LYS A 877 -23.38 18.32 14.06
C LYS A 877 -21.93 18.71 13.78
N GLY A 878 -21.65 19.07 12.52
CA GLY A 878 -20.35 19.61 12.09
C GLY A 878 -19.17 18.70 12.41
N HIS A 879 -18.05 19.29 12.84
CA HIS A 879 -16.80 18.57 13.10
C HIS A 879 -16.91 17.45 14.16
N ASN A 880 -17.76 17.62 15.19
CA ASN A 880 -17.94 16.59 16.23
C ASN A 880 -18.56 15.30 15.65
N LEU A 881 -19.47 15.44 14.70
CA LEU A 881 -20.04 14.30 13.99
C LEU A 881 -19.00 13.61 13.12
N MET A 882 -18.20 14.37 12.36
CA MET A 882 -17.11 13.84 11.54
C MET A 882 -16.07 13.06 12.37
N GLN A 883 -15.72 13.59 13.54
CA GLN A 883 -14.77 12.95 14.47
C GLN A 883 -15.25 11.59 14.98
N ALA A 884 -16.56 11.51 15.29
CA ALA A 884 -17.19 10.29 15.77
C ALA A 884 -17.26 9.23 14.67
N ILE A 885 -17.76 9.56 13.47
CA ILE A 885 -17.89 8.58 12.38
C ILE A 885 -16.54 8.05 11.88
N ALA A 886 -15.47 8.86 11.98
CA ALA A 886 -14.12 8.42 11.67
C ALA A 886 -13.54 7.38 12.66
N ARG A 887 -14.28 6.98 13.70
CA ARG A 887 -13.87 5.85 14.55
C ARG A 887 -14.07 4.50 13.86
N VAL A 888 -14.97 4.42 12.87
CA VAL A 888 -15.28 3.18 12.14
C VAL A 888 -14.69 3.13 10.73
N ASN A 889 -13.98 4.15 10.26
CA ASN A 889 -13.43 4.19 8.89
C ASN A 889 -12.01 3.58 8.74
N ARG A 890 -11.50 2.91 9.78
CA ARG A 890 -10.16 2.33 9.77
C ARG A 890 -10.11 1.00 9.01
N VAL A 891 -9.06 0.85 8.20
CA VAL A 891 -8.73 -0.39 7.48
C VAL A 891 -8.31 -1.46 8.48
N TYR A 892 -8.98 -2.61 8.43
CA TYR A 892 -8.69 -3.75 9.29
C TYR A 892 -9.15 -5.05 8.63
N LYS A 893 -8.21 -5.95 8.33
CA LYS A 893 -8.49 -7.22 7.61
C LYS A 893 -9.40 -6.97 6.40
N ASP A 894 -10.43 -7.80 6.21
CA ASP A 894 -11.42 -7.67 5.13
C ASP A 894 -12.62 -6.79 5.48
N LYS A 895 -12.51 -5.94 6.50
CA LYS A 895 -13.59 -5.03 6.88
C LYS A 895 -13.98 -4.17 5.66
N PRO A 896 -15.21 -4.31 5.13
CA PRO A 896 -15.60 -3.67 3.87
C PRO A 896 -15.92 -2.18 4.06
N GLY A 897 -16.23 -1.77 5.30
CA GLY A 897 -16.65 -0.43 5.67
C GLY A 897 -16.98 -0.30 7.15
N GLY A 898 -17.16 0.93 7.60
CA GLY A 898 -17.75 1.25 8.91
C GLY A 898 -19.23 1.54 8.77
N LEU A 899 -20.05 1.08 9.73
CA LEU A 899 -21.49 1.36 9.77
C LEU A 899 -21.82 2.37 10.87
N VAL A 900 -22.59 3.39 10.53
CA VAL A 900 -23.14 4.39 11.46
C VAL A 900 -24.64 4.16 11.56
N VAL A 901 -25.10 3.77 12.75
CA VAL A 901 -26.51 3.50 13.04
C VAL A 901 -27.08 4.66 13.86
N ASP A 902 -28.13 5.31 13.35
CA ASP A 902 -28.69 6.52 13.94
C ASP A 902 -30.10 6.31 14.51
N TYR A 903 -30.26 6.58 15.81
CA TYR A 903 -31.54 6.48 16.52
C TYR A 903 -32.31 7.81 16.68
N LEU A 904 -31.75 8.94 16.20
CA LEU A 904 -32.30 10.29 16.42
C LEU A 904 -32.62 11.08 15.15
N GLY A 905 -31.99 10.79 14.02
CA GLY A 905 -32.23 11.49 12.75
C GLY A 905 -31.17 12.54 12.41
N ILE A 906 -29.89 12.19 12.53
CA ILE A 906 -28.74 13.02 12.15
C ILE A 906 -28.46 13.00 10.64
N ALA A 907 -29.23 12.28 9.81
CA ALA A 907 -29.02 12.20 8.35
C ALA A 907 -28.77 13.56 7.69
N SER A 908 -29.57 14.57 8.02
CA SER A 908 -29.43 15.91 7.43
C SER A 908 -28.16 16.63 7.90
N ASP A 909 -27.76 16.44 9.16
CA ASP A 909 -26.52 17.00 9.72
C ASP A 909 -25.29 16.23 9.22
N LEU A 910 -25.40 14.93 8.99
CA LEU A 910 -24.37 14.09 8.35
C LEU A 910 -24.18 14.49 6.90
N LYS A 911 -25.28 14.60 6.14
CA LYS A 911 -25.23 15.06 4.75
C LYS A 911 -24.64 16.45 4.64
N LYS A 912 -24.97 17.38 5.53
CA LYS A 912 -24.33 18.71 5.59
C LYS A 912 -22.84 18.64 5.96
N ALA A 913 -22.47 17.79 6.91
CA ALA A 913 -21.07 17.62 7.30
C ALA A 913 -20.21 16.99 6.19
N LEU A 914 -20.81 16.08 5.41
CA LEU A 914 -20.18 15.44 4.26
C LEU A 914 -20.29 16.26 2.98
N SER A 915 -21.30 17.13 2.83
CA SER A 915 -21.45 17.96 1.65
C SER A 915 -20.30 18.96 1.52
N PHE A 916 -19.69 19.39 2.63
CA PHE A 916 -18.43 20.16 2.56
C PHE A 916 -17.30 19.42 1.84
N TYR A 917 -17.30 18.09 1.82
CA TYR A 917 -16.34 17.29 1.06
C TYR A 917 -16.74 17.20 -0.42
N SER A 918 -18.04 17.15 -0.76
CA SER A 918 -18.52 17.11 -2.16
C SER A 918 -18.60 18.47 -2.85
N ASP A 919 -18.97 19.52 -2.12
CA ASP A 919 -19.16 20.90 -2.59
C ASP A 919 -17.81 21.61 -2.81
N ALA A 920 -16.77 21.13 -2.14
CA ALA A 920 -15.37 21.48 -2.39
C ALA A 920 -14.77 20.66 -3.55
N GLY A 921 -15.57 20.09 -4.47
CA GLY A 921 -15.04 19.36 -5.63
C GLY A 921 -14.64 17.90 -5.40
N GLY A 922 -14.90 17.33 -4.21
CA GLY A 922 -14.64 15.92 -3.93
C GLY A 922 -15.52 14.97 -4.74
N LYS A 923 -14.94 13.85 -5.20
CA LYS A 923 -15.65 12.82 -5.96
C LYS A 923 -16.52 11.95 -5.04
N GLY A 924 -17.83 11.94 -5.30
CA GLY A 924 -18.78 10.95 -4.77
C GLY A 924 -19.33 11.25 -3.37
N ASP A 925 -20.51 10.69 -3.06
CA ASP A 925 -21.13 10.76 -1.73
C ASP A 925 -20.33 9.83 -0.77
N PRO A 926 -19.64 10.36 0.26
CA PRO A 926 -18.84 9.55 1.18
C PRO A 926 -19.71 8.61 2.03
N THR A 927 -21.01 8.89 2.08
CA THR A 927 -22.02 8.04 2.69
C THR A 927 -22.85 7.37 1.62
N ILE A 928 -22.77 6.06 1.61
CA ILE A 928 -23.66 5.23 0.82
C ILE A 928 -24.77 4.80 1.77
N ALA A 929 -26.01 5.11 1.41
CA ALA A 929 -27.17 4.57 2.10
C ALA A 929 -27.10 3.04 2.05
N GLN A 930 -27.36 2.34 3.16
CA GLN A 930 -27.29 0.88 3.19
C GLN A 930 -28.08 0.22 2.05
N GLU A 931 -29.18 0.85 1.61
CA GLU A 931 -30.01 0.45 0.48
C GLU A 931 -29.25 0.38 -0.85
N GLN A 932 -28.25 1.22 -1.07
CA GLN A 932 -27.41 1.14 -2.27
C GLN A 932 -26.44 -0.05 -2.19
N ALA A 933 -25.95 -0.39 -0.99
CA ALA A 933 -25.16 -1.60 -0.79
C ALA A 933 -26.02 -2.87 -1.00
N VAL A 934 -27.28 -2.83 -0.57
CA VAL A 934 -28.27 -3.87 -0.87
C VAL A 934 -28.51 -3.98 -2.37
N ALA A 935 -28.69 -2.87 -3.09
CA ALA A 935 -28.87 -2.89 -4.54
C ALA A 935 -27.66 -3.51 -5.27
N LEU A 936 -26.43 -3.11 -4.89
CA LEU A 936 -25.20 -3.71 -5.43
C LEU A 936 -25.07 -5.19 -5.07
N MET A 937 -25.44 -5.58 -3.85
CA MET A 937 -25.46 -6.97 -3.41
C MET A 937 -26.43 -7.79 -4.27
N LEU A 938 -27.65 -7.30 -4.51
CA LEU A 938 -28.66 -7.96 -5.34
C LEU A 938 -28.21 -8.06 -6.79
N GLU A 939 -27.60 -7.00 -7.36
CA GLU A 939 -27.00 -7.04 -8.70
C GLU A 939 -25.94 -8.15 -8.79
N LYS A 940 -25.03 -8.22 -7.81
CA LYS A 940 -23.97 -9.23 -7.80
C LYS A 940 -24.49 -10.64 -7.52
N LEU A 941 -25.53 -10.75 -6.71
CA LEU A 941 -26.24 -12.01 -6.47
C LEU A 941 -26.88 -12.52 -7.76
N GLU A 942 -27.51 -11.64 -8.53
CA GLU A 942 -28.09 -11.96 -9.84
C GLU A 942 -27.01 -12.43 -10.83
N VAL A 943 -25.86 -11.73 -10.91
CA VAL A 943 -24.75 -12.14 -11.77
C VAL A 943 -24.22 -13.53 -11.40
N VAL A 944 -23.99 -13.80 -10.11
CA VAL A 944 -23.50 -15.10 -9.65
C VAL A 944 -24.54 -16.21 -9.91
N SER A 945 -25.82 -15.92 -9.68
CA SER A 945 -26.93 -16.85 -9.94
C SER A 945 -27.10 -17.13 -11.44
N GLN A 946 -26.88 -16.11 -12.28
CA GLN A 946 -26.91 -16.25 -13.74
C GLN A 946 -25.82 -17.20 -14.24
N MET A 947 -24.64 -17.23 -13.61
CA MET A 947 -23.59 -18.19 -13.97
C MET A 947 -24.06 -19.64 -13.81
N PHE A 948 -24.87 -19.95 -12.79
CA PHE A 948 -25.48 -21.27 -12.66
C PHE A 948 -26.56 -21.53 -13.72
N SER A 949 -27.14 -20.50 -14.33
CA SER A 949 -28.10 -20.63 -15.42
C SER A 949 -27.46 -20.76 -16.82
N GLU A 950 -26.15 -20.54 -16.94
CA GLU A 950 -25.41 -20.65 -18.21
C GLU A 950 -25.14 -22.11 -18.59
N SER A 951 -25.18 -22.43 -19.89
CA SER A 951 -24.86 -23.78 -20.37
C SER A 951 -23.35 -23.97 -20.59
N PRO A 952 -22.73 -25.07 -20.12
CA PRO A 952 -21.32 -25.38 -20.34
C PRO A 952 -20.95 -25.47 -21.83
N THR A 953 -19.76 -24.97 -22.18
CA THR A 953 -19.32 -24.87 -23.59
C THR A 953 -18.85 -26.20 -24.20
N SER A 954 -18.76 -27.27 -23.41
CA SER A 954 -18.13 -28.55 -23.77
C SER A 954 -19.04 -29.78 -23.70
N ALA A 955 -20.37 -29.63 -23.81
CA ALA A 955 -21.28 -30.78 -23.89
C ALA A 955 -21.57 -31.20 -25.34
N GLY A 956 -20.61 -31.86 -25.98
CA GLY A 956 -20.90 -32.71 -27.13
C GLY A 956 -21.49 -34.04 -26.65
N VAL A 957 -22.82 -34.17 -26.73
CA VAL A 957 -23.67 -35.39 -26.88
C VAL A 957 -25.00 -35.25 -26.11
N SER A 958 -26.10 -35.23 -26.88
CA SER A 958 -27.50 -35.53 -26.53
C SER A 958 -28.18 -34.78 -25.36
N ALA A 959 -28.60 -33.53 -25.60
CA ALA A 959 -29.74 -32.96 -24.88
C ALA A 959 -31.05 -33.50 -25.49
N SER A 960 -31.59 -34.56 -24.90
CA SER A 960 -32.94 -35.06 -25.19
C SER A 960 -33.82 -35.00 -23.93
N SER A 961 -34.11 -33.79 -23.46
CA SER A 961 -35.26 -33.49 -22.61
C SER A 961 -35.39 -31.98 -22.46
N GLY A 962 -36.56 -31.44 -22.84
CA GLY A 962 -36.82 -30.00 -22.80
C GLY A 962 -36.89 -29.46 -21.38
N GLY A 963 -35.81 -28.81 -20.93
CA GLY A 963 -35.73 -28.01 -19.70
C GLY A 963 -34.60 -26.99 -19.84
N ARG A 964 -34.78 -25.77 -19.33
CA ARG A 964 -33.81 -24.66 -19.43
C ARG A 964 -32.43 -25.10 -18.90
N GLY A 965 -31.38 -24.97 -19.73
CA GLY A 965 -30.05 -25.53 -19.47
C GLY A 965 -29.21 -24.76 -18.45
N GLY A 966 -29.52 -24.91 -17.16
CA GLY A 966 -28.76 -24.41 -16.01
C GLY A 966 -28.69 -25.43 -14.86
N PHE A 967 -27.77 -25.22 -13.92
CA PHE A 967 -27.56 -25.99 -12.70
C PHE A 967 -28.50 -25.51 -11.56
N PRO A 968 -29.34 -26.38 -10.99
CA PRO A 968 -30.31 -26.00 -9.96
C PRO A 968 -29.65 -25.91 -8.57
N TYR A 969 -28.90 -24.83 -8.31
CA TYR A 969 -28.24 -24.67 -7.02
C TYR A 969 -29.20 -24.52 -5.84
N GLU A 970 -30.46 -24.11 -6.09
CA GLU A 970 -31.52 -23.99 -5.09
C GLU A 970 -31.80 -25.31 -4.35
N ASP A 971 -31.60 -26.45 -5.02
CA ASP A 971 -31.76 -27.79 -4.45
C ASP A 971 -30.84 -28.01 -3.23
N TYR A 972 -29.77 -27.20 -3.09
CA TYR A 972 -28.85 -27.25 -1.95
C TYR A 972 -29.52 -26.91 -0.62
N PHE A 973 -30.51 -26.03 -0.60
CA PHE A 973 -31.10 -25.54 0.65
C PHE A 973 -32.05 -26.56 1.27
N GLU A 974 -32.65 -27.44 0.46
CA GLU A 974 -33.55 -28.51 0.89
C GLU A 974 -32.86 -29.87 1.07
N ALA A 975 -31.63 -30.01 0.55
CA ALA A 975 -30.86 -31.23 0.58
C ALA A 975 -30.39 -31.63 2.00
N ASN A 976 -30.29 -32.94 2.26
CA ASN A 976 -29.62 -33.45 3.46
C ASN A 976 -28.09 -33.28 3.38
N THR A 977 -27.35 -33.44 4.48
CA THR A 977 -25.91 -33.18 4.55
C THR A 977 -25.09 -33.92 3.48
N SER A 978 -25.44 -35.18 3.16
CA SER A 978 -24.77 -35.97 2.13
C SER A 978 -25.07 -35.47 0.71
N GLN A 979 -26.32 -35.05 0.46
CA GLN A 979 -26.75 -34.45 -0.81
C GLN A 979 -26.17 -33.04 -1.00
N LYS A 980 -26.03 -32.24 0.06
CA LYS A 980 -25.42 -30.90 0.03
C LYS A 980 -23.99 -30.94 -0.50
N LEU A 981 -23.19 -31.91 -0.05
CA LEU A 981 -21.83 -32.13 -0.54
C LEU A 981 -21.81 -32.49 -2.03
N SER A 982 -22.73 -33.35 -2.46
CA SER A 982 -22.86 -33.76 -3.87
C SER A 982 -23.26 -32.58 -4.77
N LEU A 983 -24.15 -31.72 -4.29
CA LEU A 983 -24.57 -30.51 -5.00
C LEU A 983 -23.46 -29.46 -5.09
N ILE A 984 -22.64 -29.30 -4.05
CA ILE A 984 -21.45 -28.43 -4.13
C ILE A 984 -20.45 -28.96 -5.19
N LEU A 985 -20.26 -30.28 -5.28
CA LEU A 985 -19.39 -30.90 -6.31
C LEU A 985 -19.93 -30.72 -7.72
N ALA A 986 -21.24 -30.91 -7.90
CA ALA A 986 -21.87 -30.71 -9.20
C ALA A 986 -21.92 -29.23 -9.60
N ALA A 987 -22.04 -28.32 -8.63
CA ALA A 987 -21.91 -26.87 -8.83
C ALA A 987 -20.48 -26.49 -9.28
N GLU A 988 -19.47 -27.09 -8.65
CA GLU A 988 -18.06 -26.94 -9.03
C GLU A 988 -17.81 -27.40 -10.48
N GLU A 989 -18.28 -28.59 -10.84
CA GLU A 989 -18.24 -29.13 -12.21
C GLU A 989 -18.90 -28.18 -13.23
N HIS A 990 -20.08 -27.65 -12.89
CA HIS A 990 -20.80 -26.71 -13.73
C HIS A 990 -19.98 -25.44 -13.99
N ILE A 991 -19.48 -24.79 -12.93
CA ILE A 991 -18.71 -23.55 -13.03
C ILE A 991 -17.40 -23.76 -13.82
N LEU A 992 -16.74 -24.92 -13.66
CA LEU A 992 -15.55 -25.26 -14.43
C LEU A 992 -15.85 -25.52 -15.92
N GLY A 993 -17.08 -25.89 -16.27
CA GLY A 993 -17.54 -26.08 -17.65
C GLY A 993 -17.89 -24.79 -18.41
N LEU A 994 -17.95 -23.64 -17.72
CA LEU A 994 -18.22 -22.32 -18.31
C LEU A 994 -16.95 -21.66 -18.86
N ASP A 995 -17.10 -20.79 -19.86
CA ASP A 995 -15.96 -20.02 -20.41
C ASP A 995 -15.50 -18.95 -19.41
N ASP A 996 -14.22 -18.96 -19.05
CA ASP A 996 -13.64 -18.17 -17.94
C ASP A 996 -14.38 -18.34 -16.59
N GLY A 997 -15.11 -19.45 -16.41
CA GLY A 997 -16.06 -19.66 -15.32
C GLY A 997 -15.43 -19.54 -13.94
N LYS A 998 -14.28 -20.20 -13.73
CA LYS A 998 -13.56 -20.17 -12.45
C LYS A 998 -13.18 -18.74 -12.03
N LYS A 999 -12.51 -17.98 -12.91
CA LYS A 999 -12.01 -16.64 -12.61
C LYS A 999 -13.16 -15.64 -12.42
N ARG A 1000 -14.14 -15.68 -13.31
CA ARG A 1000 -15.33 -14.83 -13.23
C ARG A 1000 -16.11 -15.09 -11.94
N TYR A 1001 -16.31 -16.36 -11.58
CA TYR A 1001 -17.01 -16.74 -10.35
C TYR A 1001 -16.29 -16.24 -9.10
N ILE A 1002 -14.96 -16.43 -9.02
CA ILE A 1002 -14.15 -15.95 -7.90
C ILE A 1002 -14.27 -14.43 -7.73
N ASN A 1003 -14.21 -13.68 -8.83
CA ASN A 1003 -14.29 -12.22 -8.80
C ASN A 1003 -15.67 -11.72 -8.36
N GLU A 1004 -16.74 -12.24 -8.97
CA GLU A 1004 -18.11 -11.81 -8.67
C GLU A 1004 -18.55 -12.22 -7.27
N VAL A 1005 -18.22 -13.42 -6.81
CA VAL A 1005 -18.50 -13.86 -5.42
C VAL A 1005 -17.71 -13.01 -4.41
N THR A 1006 -16.51 -12.53 -4.75
CA THR A 1006 -15.77 -11.59 -3.89
C THR A 1006 -16.48 -10.25 -3.78
N ALA A 1007 -16.96 -9.70 -4.89
CA ALA A 1007 -17.72 -8.45 -4.89
C ALA A 1007 -19.06 -8.60 -4.14
N LEU A 1008 -19.80 -9.67 -4.39
CA LEU A 1008 -21.02 -10.05 -3.67
C LEU A 1008 -20.78 -10.13 -2.17
N SER A 1009 -19.74 -10.84 -1.74
CA SER A 1009 -19.39 -11.01 -0.33
C SER A 1009 -19.14 -9.66 0.36
N LYS A 1010 -18.44 -8.73 -0.32
CA LYS A 1010 -18.20 -7.38 0.20
C LYS A 1010 -19.49 -6.56 0.31
N ALA A 1011 -20.36 -6.63 -0.69
CA ALA A 1011 -21.63 -5.90 -0.67
C ALA A 1011 -22.60 -6.46 0.39
N PHE A 1012 -22.73 -7.79 0.48
CA PHE A 1012 -23.48 -8.50 1.52
C PHE A 1012 -23.02 -8.10 2.92
N ALA A 1013 -21.71 -8.06 3.12
CA ALA A 1013 -21.10 -7.71 4.39
C ALA A 1013 -21.52 -6.34 4.93
N ILE A 1014 -21.70 -5.40 4.02
CA ILE A 1014 -22.14 -4.03 4.30
C ILE A 1014 -23.65 -4.00 4.52
N ALA A 1015 -24.40 -4.75 3.69
CA ALA A 1015 -25.85 -4.77 3.69
C ALA A 1015 -26.42 -5.41 4.97
N VAL A 1016 -25.70 -6.31 5.63
CA VAL A 1016 -26.16 -6.92 6.89
C VAL A 1016 -26.30 -5.86 8.01
N PRO A 1017 -27.43 -5.80 8.72
CA PRO A 1017 -28.49 -6.82 8.81
C PRO A 1017 -29.80 -6.48 8.09
N HIS A 1018 -29.75 -5.76 6.97
CA HIS A 1018 -30.93 -5.44 6.17
C HIS A 1018 -31.73 -6.71 5.80
N GLU A 1019 -33.07 -6.65 5.80
CA GLU A 1019 -33.96 -7.80 5.59
C GLU A 1019 -33.62 -8.55 4.30
N GLN A 1020 -33.55 -7.84 3.17
CA GLN A 1020 -33.15 -8.43 1.87
C GLN A 1020 -31.73 -9.03 1.86
N ALA A 1021 -30.83 -8.56 2.73
CA ALA A 1021 -29.50 -9.18 2.87
C ALA A 1021 -29.62 -10.47 3.71
N MET A 1022 -30.38 -10.44 4.79
CA MET A 1022 -30.63 -11.63 5.61
C MET A 1022 -31.36 -12.73 4.83
N ASP A 1023 -32.26 -12.37 3.91
CA ASP A 1023 -33.00 -13.31 3.05
C ASP A 1023 -32.07 -14.13 2.14
N VAL A 1024 -30.94 -13.56 1.70
CA VAL A 1024 -29.99 -14.19 0.77
C VAL A 1024 -28.74 -14.72 1.47
N LYS A 1025 -28.71 -14.71 2.82
CA LYS A 1025 -27.57 -15.14 3.64
C LYS A 1025 -27.10 -16.56 3.29
N ASP A 1026 -28.04 -17.48 3.13
CA ASP A 1026 -27.74 -18.88 2.86
C ASP A 1026 -27.20 -19.06 1.42
N GLU A 1027 -27.73 -18.32 0.44
CA GLU A 1027 -27.24 -18.30 -0.93
C GLU A 1027 -25.81 -17.77 -1.05
N VAL A 1028 -25.54 -16.61 -0.42
CA VAL A 1028 -24.21 -16.03 -0.38
C VAL A 1028 -23.22 -17.01 0.28
N SER A 1029 -23.66 -17.70 1.34
CA SER A 1029 -22.84 -18.72 2.03
C SER A 1029 -22.54 -19.92 1.13
N PHE A 1030 -23.52 -20.42 0.38
CA PHE A 1030 -23.32 -21.47 -0.61
C PHE A 1030 -22.32 -21.04 -1.70
N PHE A 1031 -22.47 -19.84 -2.25
CA PHE A 1031 -21.58 -19.35 -3.30
C PHE A 1031 -20.13 -19.19 -2.80
N GLN A 1032 -19.96 -18.72 -1.58
CA GLN A 1032 -18.66 -18.68 -0.89
C GLN A 1032 -18.06 -20.06 -0.68
N ALA A 1033 -18.86 -21.08 -0.36
CA ALA A 1033 -18.40 -22.46 -0.19
C ALA A 1033 -17.88 -23.06 -1.52
N VAL A 1034 -18.60 -22.85 -2.63
CA VAL A 1034 -18.15 -23.25 -3.96
C VAL A 1034 -16.84 -22.53 -4.33
N LYS A 1035 -16.75 -21.23 -4.06
CA LYS A 1035 -15.52 -20.44 -4.27
C LYS A 1035 -14.34 -20.99 -3.46
N ALA A 1036 -14.54 -21.29 -2.18
CA ALA A 1036 -13.47 -21.80 -1.30
C ALA A 1036 -12.92 -23.14 -1.80
N ARG A 1037 -13.77 -24.01 -2.36
CA ARG A 1037 -13.32 -25.25 -3.00
C ARG A 1037 -12.51 -24.99 -4.27
N LEU A 1038 -13.01 -24.16 -5.17
CA LEU A 1038 -12.32 -23.78 -6.41
C LEU A 1038 -10.90 -23.21 -6.16
N VAL A 1039 -10.70 -22.54 -5.02
CA VAL A 1039 -9.40 -21.99 -4.58
C VAL A 1039 -8.48 -23.07 -3.96
N LYS A 1040 -9.01 -23.98 -3.13
CA LYS A 1040 -8.19 -25.00 -2.43
C LYS A 1040 -7.55 -26.05 -3.34
N PHE A 1041 -8.13 -26.35 -4.50
CA PHE A 1041 -7.59 -27.33 -5.45
C PHE A 1041 -6.27 -26.92 -6.13
N ASP A 1042 -5.91 -25.62 -6.15
CA ASP A 1042 -4.65 -25.12 -6.75
C ASP A 1042 -3.43 -25.20 -5.81
N SER A 1043 -3.62 -25.52 -4.52
CA SER A 1043 -2.55 -25.47 -3.53
C SER A 1043 -1.59 -26.68 -3.60
N THR A 1044 -0.77 -26.74 -4.66
CA THR A 1044 0.39 -27.62 -4.71
C THR A 1044 1.53 -27.06 -3.84
N GLY A 1045 1.43 -27.20 -2.52
CA GLY A 1045 2.49 -26.77 -1.60
C GLY A 1045 2.22 -27.15 -0.15
N SER A 1046 3.02 -28.05 0.41
CA SER A 1046 3.08 -28.28 1.85
C SER A 1046 3.95 -27.22 2.51
N GLY A 1047 3.37 -26.33 3.30
CA GLY A 1047 4.10 -25.40 4.17
C GLY A 1047 3.27 -24.20 4.60
N LYS A 1048 2.73 -24.27 5.82
CA LYS A 1048 1.96 -23.22 6.55
C LYS A 1048 0.77 -22.64 5.79
N THR A 1049 -0.42 -23.05 6.22
CA THR A 1049 -1.71 -22.61 5.73
C THR A 1049 -1.92 -21.10 5.84
N ASP A 1050 -2.59 -20.55 4.82
CA ASP A 1050 -3.23 -19.23 4.75
C ASP A 1050 -4.13 -18.92 5.97
N GLU A 1051 -3.57 -18.58 7.13
CA GLU A 1051 -4.36 -18.24 8.32
C GLU A 1051 -4.87 -16.78 8.33
N GLU A 1052 -4.36 -15.89 7.47
CA GLU A 1052 -4.66 -14.45 7.57
C GLU A 1052 -5.73 -13.94 6.59
N VAL A 1053 -6.11 -14.71 5.56
CA VAL A 1053 -7.09 -14.28 4.53
C VAL A 1053 -8.42 -15.04 4.59
N GLU A 1054 -8.52 -16.15 5.33
CA GLU A 1054 -9.67 -17.07 5.24
C GLU A 1054 -10.29 -17.42 6.61
N THR A 1055 -10.31 -16.48 7.57
CA THR A 1055 -10.80 -16.75 8.93
C THR A 1055 -12.30 -16.52 9.12
N THR A 1056 -12.91 -15.54 8.45
CA THR A 1056 -14.33 -15.20 8.69
C THR A 1056 -15.29 -16.21 8.04
N ILE A 1057 -14.95 -16.71 6.86
CA ILE A 1057 -15.74 -17.72 6.12
C ILE A 1057 -15.71 -19.07 6.84
N ARG A 1058 -14.61 -19.39 7.52
CA ARG A 1058 -14.46 -20.64 8.28
C ARG A 1058 -15.45 -20.75 9.44
N GLN A 1059 -15.74 -19.66 10.16
CA GLN A 1059 -16.59 -19.75 11.36
C GLN A 1059 -18.08 -20.01 11.03
N VAL A 1060 -18.59 -19.46 9.93
CA VAL A 1060 -19.96 -19.70 9.46
C VAL A 1060 -20.10 -21.12 8.88
N ILE A 1061 -19.07 -21.60 8.18
CA ILE A 1061 -19.01 -22.95 7.61
C ILE A 1061 -18.78 -24.00 8.72
N ASP A 1062 -17.93 -23.71 9.71
CA ASP A 1062 -17.63 -24.62 10.83
C ASP A 1062 -18.86 -24.82 11.70
N GLN A 1063 -19.69 -23.80 11.95
CA GLN A 1063 -20.93 -23.99 12.72
C GLN A 1063 -22.00 -24.82 12.00
N ALA A 1064 -22.00 -24.83 10.66
CA ALA A 1064 -22.91 -25.66 9.86
C ALA A 1064 -22.40 -27.12 9.67
N LEU A 1065 -21.10 -27.36 9.86
CA LEU A 1065 -20.44 -28.66 9.64
C LEU A 1065 -19.99 -29.37 10.93
N VAL A 1066 -20.30 -28.85 12.12
CA VAL A 1066 -20.04 -29.58 13.38
C VAL A 1066 -21.17 -30.55 13.66
N SER A 1067 -21.27 -31.58 12.82
CA SER A 1067 -21.47 -32.94 13.31
C SER A 1067 -21.01 -33.93 12.24
N GLU A 1068 -20.02 -34.73 12.62
CA GLU A 1068 -19.48 -35.90 11.95
C GLU A 1068 -18.41 -35.64 10.87
N GLN A 1069 -17.24 -36.24 11.15
CA GLN A 1069 -16.00 -36.42 10.40
C GLN A 1069 -15.87 -35.68 9.05
N VAL A 1070 -14.75 -34.97 8.87
CA VAL A 1070 -14.24 -34.52 7.56
C VAL A 1070 -14.32 -35.69 6.57
N ILE A 1071 -15.34 -35.70 5.72
CA ILE A 1071 -15.52 -36.73 4.69
C ILE A 1071 -14.45 -36.48 3.63
N ASP A 1072 -13.59 -37.47 3.42
CA ASP A 1072 -12.54 -37.42 2.40
C ASP A 1072 -13.19 -37.43 1.00
N VAL A 1073 -12.56 -36.79 0.01
CA VAL A 1073 -13.07 -36.71 -1.38
C VAL A 1073 -13.33 -38.10 -1.97
N PHE A 1074 -12.59 -39.11 -1.51
CA PHE A 1074 -12.80 -40.51 -1.88
C PHE A 1074 -14.16 -41.02 -1.39
N ASP A 1075 -14.55 -40.71 -0.15
CA ASP A 1075 -15.80 -41.18 0.46
C ASP A 1075 -17.02 -40.50 -0.16
N ALA A 1076 -16.92 -39.21 -0.53
CA ALA A 1076 -17.99 -38.45 -1.17
C ALA A 1076 -18.24 -38.86 -2.65
N ALA A 1077 -17.23 -39.39 -3.33
CA ALA A 1077 -17.34 -39.92 -4.70
C ALA A 1077 -17.78 -41.39 -4.76
N GLY A 1078 -18.08 -42.03 -3.62
CA GLY A 1078 -18.41 -43.45 -3.53
C GLY A 1078 -17.20 -44.40 -3.66
N ILE A 1079 -15.98 -43.86 -3.58
CA ILE A 1079 -14.73 -44.60 -3.73
C ILE A 1079 -14.23 -44.98 -2.35
N LYS A 1080 -14.40 -46.25 -1.94
CA LYS A 1080 -13.68 -46.77 -0.77
C LYS A 1080 -12.19 -46.61 -1.02
N LYS A 1081 -11.45 -45.89 -0.17
CA LYS A 1081 -9.98 -45.82 -0.24
C LYS A 1081 -9.41 -47.23 -0.44
N PRO A 1082 -8.90 -47.57 -1.64
CA PRO A 1082 -8.26 -48.85 -1.84
C PRO A 1082 -6.89 -48.76 -1.19
N ASP A 1083 -6.62 -49.63 -0.23
CA ASP A 1083 -5.25 -49.90 0.16
C ASP A 1083 -4.59 -50.69 -0.99
N ILE A 1084 -3.48 -50.18 -1.50
CA ILE A 1084 -2.50 -50.87 -2.36
C ILE A 1084 -2.92 -51.05 -3.84
N SER A 1085 -2.88 -49.95 -4.60
CA SER A 1085 -2.37 -49.83 -6.00
C SER A 1085 -3.06 -48.65 -6.69
N ILE A 1086 -2.43 -47.47 -6.64
CA ILE A 1086 -2.97 -46.17 -7.10
C ILE A 1086 -3.27 -46.14 -8.62
N LEU A 1087 -2.92 -47.19 -9.35
CA LEU A 1087 -3.01 -47.28 -10.82
C LEU A 1087 -3.49 -48.68 -11.29
N SER A 1088 -4.29 -49.40 -10.50
CA SER A 1088 -4.83 -50.69 -10.96
C SER A 1088 -5.68 -50.51 -12.22
N GLU A 1089 -5.67 -51.52 -13.08
CA GLU A 1089 -6.44 -51.45 -14.32
C GLU A 1089 -7.95 -51.35 -14.03
N GLU A 1090 -8.41 -51.91 -12.90
CA GLU A 1090 -9.79 -51.74 -12.42
C GLU A 1090 -10.09 -50.28 -12.03
N PHE A 1091 -9.23 -49.61 -11.27
CA PHE A 1091 -9.44 -48.23 -10.81
C PHE A 1091 -9.43 -47.22 -11.97
N LEU A 1092 -8.56 -47.43 -12.96
CA LEU A 1092 -8.52 -46.57 -14.16
C LEU A 1092 -9.76 -46.73 -15.03
N MET A 1093 -10.35 -47.94 -15.09
CA MET A 1093 -11.63 -48.16 -15.74
C MET A 1093 -12.78 -47.50 -14.98
N GLU A 1094 -12.79 -47.56 -13.64
CA GLU A 1094 -13.79 -46.86 -12.81
C GLU A 1094 -13.76 -45.34 -13.01
N LEU A 1095 -12.57 -44.72 -13.05
CA LEU A 1095 -12.42 -43.28 -13.32
C LEU A 1095 -12.91 -42.89 -14.73
N LYS A 1096 -12.68 -43.78 -15.72
CA LYS A 1096 -13.15 -43.57 -17.09
C LYS A 1096 -14.68 -43.57 -17.19
N ASP A 1097 -15.35 -44.31 -16.33
CA ASP A 1097 -16.80 -44.45 -16.30
C ASP A 1097 -17.50 -43.49 -15.30
N MET A 1098 -16.75 -42.66 -14.55
CA MET A 1098 -17.31 -41.67 -13.63
C MET A 1098 -18.28 -40.71 -14.32
N GLU A 1099 -19.37 -40.37 -13.63
CA GLU A 1099 -20.40 -39.44 -14.09
C GLU A 1099 -19.85 -38.02 -14.30
N HIS A 1100 -19.04 -37.52 -13.36
CA HIS A 1100 -18.44 -36.18 -13.40
C HIS A 1100 -17.04 -36.21 -14.04
N LYS A 1101 -16.97 -35.93 -15.35
CA LYS A 1101 -15.73 -36.08 -16.14
C LYS A 1101 -14.65 -35.05 -15.79
N ASN A 1102 -15.00 -33.78 -15.50
CA ASN A 1102 -13.97 -32.78 -15.16
C ASN A 1102 -13.43 -32.96 -13.73
N VAL A 1103 -14.27 -33.38 -12.78
CA VAL A 1103 -13.82 -33.84 -11.45
C VAL A 1103 -12.91 -35.07 -11.56
N ALA A 1104 -13.29 -36.09 -12.33
CA ALA A 1104 -12.47 -37.29 -12.53
C ALA A 1104 -11.09 -36.97 -13.13
N LEU A 1105 -11.03 -36.03 -14.08
CA LEU A 1105 -9.80 -35.52 -14.65
C LEU A 1105 -8.89 -34.87 -13.59
N GLU A 1106 -9.44 -33.99 -12.75
CA GLU A 1106 -8.67 -33.30 -11.70
C GLU A 1106 -8.21 -34.26 -10.59
N VAL A 1107 -9.03 -35.26 -10.23
CA VAL A 1107 -8.63 -36.34 -9.30
C VAL A 1107 -7.48 -37.16 -9.88
N LEU A 1108 -7.60 -37.61 -11.13
CA LEU A 1108 -6.55 -38.39 -11.80
C LEU A 1108 -5.26 -37.57 -11.95
N LYS A 1109 -5.37 -36.29 -12.29
CA LYS A 1109 -4.24 -35.35 -12.38
C LYS A 1109 -3.54 -35.19 -11.03
N LYS A 1110 -4.28 -35.05 -9.93
CA LYS A 1110 -3.72 -34.96 -8.58
C LYS A 1110 -3.05 -36.28 -8.17
N LEU A 1111 -3.72 -37.41 -8.35
CA LEU A 1111 -3.18 -38.73 -8.04
C LEU A 1111 -1.91 -39.03 -8.83
N LEU A 1112 -1.89 -38.74 -10.13
CA LEU A 1112 -0.70 -38.90 -10.97
C LEU A 1112 0.43 -37.97 -10.54
N ASN A 1113 0.13 -36.71 -10.19
CA ASN A 1113 1.14 -35.79 -9.66
C ASN A 1113 1.73 -36.29 -8.34
N ASP A 1114 0.88 -36.75 -7.42
CA ASP A 1114 1.31 -37.27 -6.11
C ASP A 1114 2.11 -38.58 -6.26
N GLU A 1115 1.70 -39.45 -7.18
CA GLU A 1115 2.40 -40.71 -7.50
C GLU A 1115 3.75 -40.45 -8.18
N ILE A 1116 3.79 -39.55 -9.17
CA ILE A 1116 5.05 -39.11 -9.81
C ILE A 1116 5.97 -38.47 -8.77
N LYS A 1117 5.43 -37.68 -7.83
CA LYS A 1117 6.19 -37.05 -6.75
C LYS A 1117 6.68 -38.06 -5.72
N ALA A 1118 5.88 -39.05 -5.34
CA ALA A 1118 6.29 -40.16 -4.48
C ALA A 1118 7.45 -40.94 -5.12
N ARG A 1119 7.33 -41.28 -6.40
CA ARG A 1119 8.36 -42.01 -7.17
C ARG A 1119 9.59 -41.16 -7.50
N SER A 1120 9.43 -39.83 -7.61
CA SER A 1120 10.55 -38.89 -7.82
C SER A 1120 11.60 -38.96 -6.70
N LYS A 1121 11.21 -39.38 -5.50
CA LYS A 1121 12.12 -39.59 -4.37
C LYS A 1121 13.06 -40.79 -4.60
N LYS A 1122 12.66 -41.74 -5.45
CA LYS A 1122 13.39 -43.01 -5.68
C LYS A 1122 14.08 -43.09 -7.04
N ASN A 1123 13.53 -42.54 -8.13
CA ASN A 1123 14.15 -42.56 -9.47
C ASN A 1123 13.98 -41.21 -10.21
N LEU A 1124 15.02 -40.39 -10.19
CA LEU A 1124 14.99 -39.01 -10.73
C LEU A 1124 14.75 -38.97 -12.24
N VAL A 1125 15.47 -39.82 -12.96
CA VAL A 1125 15.56 -39.75 -14.42
C VAL A 1125 14.21 -40.06 -15.07
N LYS A 1126 13.55 -41.09 -14.57
CA LYS A 1126 12.27 -41.55 -15.13
C LYS A 1126 11.08 -40.71 -14.65
N SER A 1127 11.08 -40.23 -13.41
CA SER A 1127 10.03 -39.30 -12.93
C SER A 1127 10.01 -37.97 -13.69
N LYS A 1128 11.16 -37.51 -14.21
CA LYS A 1128 11.22 -36.31 -15.07
C LYS A 1128 10.49 -36.51 -16.40
N SER A 1129 10.68 -37.67 -17.04
CA SER A 1129 9.98 -38.02 -18.30
C SER A 1129 8.46 -38.10 -18.09
N LEU A 1130 8.02 -38.75 -17.02
CA LEU A 1130 6.59 -38.87 -16.70
C LEU A 1130 5.94 -37.52 -16.40
N LYS A 1131 6.68 -36.63 -15.71
CA LYS A 1131 6.23 -35.26 -15.44
C LYS A 1131 6.07 -34.44 -16.72
N GLU A 1132 7.02 -34.52 -17.65
CA GLU A 1132 6.92 -33.84 -18.95
C GLU A 1132 5.72 -34.35 -19.78
N MET A 1133 5.43 -35.66 -19.72
CA MET A 1133 4.25 -36.24 -20.38
C MET A 1133 2.94 -35.73 -19.76
N LEU A 1134 2.85 -35.67 -18.43
CA LEU A 1134 1.71 -35.10 -17.71
C LEU A 1134 1.48 -33.62 -18.04
N GLU A 1135 2.55 -32.82 -18.02
CA GLU A 1135 2.49 -31.39 -18.35
C GLU A 1135 2.03 -31.16 -19.80
N ASN A 1136 2.47 -32.00 -20.74
CA ASN A 1136 2.04 -31.91 -22.14
C ASN A 1136 0.56 -32.25 -22.32
N ALA A 1137 0.05 -33.28 -21.64
CA ALA A 1137 -1.38 -33.63 -21.68
C ALA A 1137 -2.26 -32.49 -21.14
N ILE A 1138 -1.86 -31.90 -20.00
CA ILE A 1138 -2.53 -30.75 -19.39
C ILE A 1138 -2.50 -29.54 -20.34
N LYS A 1139 -1.37 -29.28 -20.98
CA LYS A 1139 -1.23 -28.14 -21.89
C LYS A 1139 -2.10 -28.27 -23.13
N LYS A 1140 -2.33 -29.48 -23.65
CA LYS A 1140 -3.27 -29.70 -24.76
C LYS A 1140 -4.73 -29.48 -24.34
N TYR A 1141 -5.08 -29.86 -23.11
CA TYR A 1141 -6.39 -29.58 -22.52
C TYR A 1141 -6.66 -28.07 -22.41
N GLN A 1142 -5.73 -27.34 -21.78
CA GLN A 1142 -5.85 -25.89 -21.54
C GLN A 1142 -5.99 -25.07 -22.84
N ASN A 1143 -5.42 -25.55 -23.95
CA ASN A 1143 -5.52 -24.90 -25.25
C ASN A 1143 -6.77 -25.31 -26.06
N LYS A 1144 -7.74 -26.02 -25.43
CA LYS A 1144 -8.95 -26.57 -26.07
C LYS A 1144 -8.64 -27.46 -27.29
N ILE A 1145 -7.45 -28.08 -27.33
CA ILE A 1145 -7.03 -29.00 -28.40
C ILE A 1145 -7.63 -30.40 -28.17
N LEU A 1146 -7.82 -30.78 -26.90
CA LEU A 1146 -8.41 -32.06 -26.48
C LEU A 1146 -9.58 -31.80 -25.53
N THR A 1147 -10.59 -32.68 -25.58
CA THR A 1147 -11.70 -32.76 -24.63
C THR A 1147 -11.28 -33.44 -23.32
N ALA A 1148 -12.05 -33.26 -22.23
CA ALA A 1148 -11.76 -33.91 -20.94
C ALA A 1148 -11.64 -35.44 -21.07
N ALA A 1149 -12.44 -36.08 -21.93
CA ALA A 1149 -12.36 -37.51 -22.20
C ALA A 1149 -11.05 -37.92 -22.91
N GLU A 1150 -10.60 -37.14 -23.88
CA GLU A 1150 -9.34 -37.42 -24.61
C GLU A 1150 -8.10 -37.19 -23.73
N VAL A 1151 -8.13 -36.19 -22.84
CA VAL A 1151 -7.05 -35.96 -21.89
C VAL A 1151 -7.04 -37.05 -20.82
N MET A 1152 -8.20 -37.47 -20.35
CA MET A 1152 -8.34 -38.61 -19.44
C MET A 1152 -7.72 -39.88 -20.06
N ASP A 1153 -7.93 -40.14 -21.35
CA ASP A 1153 -7.27 -41.25 -22.06
C ASP A 1153 -5.74 -41.07 -22.14
N GLU A 1154 -5.22 -39.86 -22.36
CA GLU A 1154 -3.76 -39.58 -22.29
C GLU A 1154 -3.21 -39.83 -20.86
N LEU A 1155 -3.96 -39.44 -19.82
CA LEU A 1155 -3.58 -39.65 -18.41
C LEU A 1155 -3.65 -41.12 -17.99
N ILE A 1156 -4.64 -41.88 -18.46
CA ILE A 1156 -4.72 -43.34 -18.26
C ILE A 1156 -3.56 -44.04 -18.97
N LYS A 1157 -3.18 -43.59 -20.16
CA LYS A 1157 -2.01 -44.11 -20.87
C LYS A 1157 -0.72 -43.86 -20.08
N LEU A 1158 -0.57 -42.66 -19.52
CA LEU A 1158 0.55 -42.33 -18.64
C LEU A 1158 0.58 -43.22 -17.40
N SER A 1159 -0.58 -43.47 -16.79
CA SER A 1159 -0.74 -44.40 -15.67
C SER A 1159 -0.25 -45.82 -16.02
N LYS A 1160 -0.65 -46.37 -17.17
CA LYS A 1160 -0.18 -47.69 -17.64
C LYS A 1160 1.33 -47.74 -17.89
N GLU A 1161 1.91 -46.63 -18.33
CA GLU A 1161 3.36 -46.52 -18.52
C GLU A 1161 4.11 -46.55 -17.18
N ILE A 1162 3.57 -45.91 -16.14
CA ILE A 1162 4.09 -45.98 -14.76
C ILE A 1162 4.09 -47.43 -14.26
N VAL A 1163 3.01 -48.20 -14.47
CA VAL A 1163 2.90 -49.60 -14.03
C VAL A 1163 3.85 -50.52 -14.80
N ASN A 1164 3.96 -50.37 -16.13
CA ASN A 1164 4.85 -51.20 -16.93
C ASN A 1164 6.33 -51.04 -16.55
N MET A 1165 6.74 -49.86 -16.09
CA MET A 1165 8.11 -49.61 -15.64
C MET A 1165 8.51 -50.45 -14.41
N ASP A 1166 7.58 -50.78 -13.51
CA ASP A 1166 7.86 -51.59 -12.32
C ASP A 1166 8.18 -53.05 -12.69
N SER A 1167 7.63 -53.55 -13.79
CA SER A 1167 7.88 -54.90 -14.30
C SER A 1167 9.28 -55.06 -14.94
N GLU A 1168 9.86 -53.98 -15.47
CA GLU A 1168 11.16 -53.98 -16.14
C GLU A 1168 12.32 -54.18 -15.14
N ALA A 1169 12.21 -53.60 -13.94
CA ALA A 1169 13.18 -53.80 -12.86
C ALA A 1169 13.26 -55.28 -12.43
N GLN A 1170 12.10 -55.95 -12.32
CA GLN A 1170 12.01 -57.37 -11.97
C GLN A 1170 12.59 -58.28 -13.05
N GLN A 1171 12.34 -57.98 -14.33
CA GLN A 1171 12.87 -58.75 -15.46
C GLN A 1171 14.40 -58.68 -15.56
N LEU A 1172 14.99 -57.56 -15.15
CA LEU A 1172 16.45 -57.39 -15.11
C LEU A 1172 17.10 -58.01 -13.87
N GLY A 1173 16.32 -58.50 -12.90
CA GLY A 1173 16.82 -59.06 -11.65
C GLY A 1173 17.57 -58.03 -10.78
N LEU A 1174 17.22 -56.75 -10.90
CA LEU A 1174 17.81 -55.65 -10.14
C LEU A 1174 16.91 -55.27 -8.97
N THR A 1175 17.51 -54.91 -7.83
CA THR A 1175 16.79 -54.26 -6.73
C THR A 1175 16.32 -52.86 -7.14
N GLU A 1176 15.38 -52.28 -6.40
CA GLU A 1176 14.82 -50.95 -6.68
C GLU A 1176 15.92 -49.87 -6.77
N PHE A 1177 16.93 -49.93 -5.88
CA PHE A 1177 18.08 -49.02 -5.90
C PHE A 1177 19.00 -49.28 -7.10
N GLU A 1178 19.33 -50.54 -7.40
CA GLU A 1178 20.17 -50.88 -8.55
C GLU A 1178 19.51 -50.50 -9.87
N TYR A 1179 18.19 -50.64 -9.98
CA TYR A 1179 17.44 -50.20 -11.14
C TYR A 1179 17.45 -48.67 -11.28
N ALA A 1180 17.40 -47.91 -10.18
CA ALA A 1180 17.55 -46.45 -10.23
C ALA A 1180 18.94 -46.02 -10.73
N PHE A 1181 20.00 -46.72 -10.34
CA PHE A 1181 21.34 -46.51 -10.88
C PHE A 1181 21.48 -46.98 -12.32
N TYR A 1182 20.83 -48.09 -12.69
CA TYR A 1182 20.73 -48.56 -14.07
C TYR A 1182 20.06 -47.52 -14.96
N ALA A 1183 18.94 -46.94 -14.53
CA ALA A 1183 18.25 -45.86 -15.24
C ALA A 1183 19.14 -44.61 -15.37
N ALA A 1184 19.92 -44.27 -14.33
CA ALA A 1184 20.86 -43.15 -14.36
C ALA A 1184 22.00 -43.31 -15.38
N VAL A 1185 22.49 -44.53 -15.61
CA VAL A 1185 23.53 -44.81 -16.62
C VAL A 1185 22.97 -45.20 -17.99
N ALA A 1186 21.75 -45.71 -18.05
CA ALA A 1186 21.07 -46.13 -19.29
C ALA A 1186 20.19 -45.03 -19.90
N ASN A 1187 20.14 -43.83 -19.31
CA ASN A 1187 19.37 -42.69 -19.84
C ASN A 1187 19.86 -42.18 -21.21
N ASN A 1188 21.01 -42.66 -21.68
CA ASN A 1188 21.63 -42.19 -22.92
C ASN A 1188 21.60 -43.29 -23.99
N ASP A 1189 20.97 -43.00 -25.13
CA ASP A 1189 20.81 -43.95 -26.24
C ASP A 1189 22.14 -44.42 -26.82
N SER A 1190 23.19 -43.58 -26.79
CA SER A 1190 24.54 -43.98 -27.24
C SER A 1190 25.21 -44.98 -26.29
N ALA A 1191 24.99 -44.85 -24.97
CA ALA A 1191 25.49 -45.81 -24.00
C ALA A 1191 24.78 -47.17 -24.13
N LYS A 1192 23.46 -47.16 -24.38
CA LYS A 1192 22.67 -48.38 -24.69
C LYS A 1192 23.10 -49.07 -25.98
N GLN A 1193 23.50 -48.31 -27.01
CA GLN A 1193 23.94 -48.86 -28.29
C GLN A 1193 25.38 -49.40 -28.25
N LEU A 1194 26.26 -48.75 -27.49
CA LEU A 1194 27.68 -49.12 -27.39
C LEU A 1194 27.98 -50.15 -26.28
N MET A 1195 27.15 -50.21 -25.24
CA MET A 1195 27.28 -51.15 -24.13
C MET A 1195 26.11 -52.11 -24.13
N GLN A 1196 26.41 -53.41 -24.13
CA GLN A 1196 25.39 -54.46 -24.02
C GLN A 1196 24.60 -54.31 -22.71
N GLN A 1197 23.30 -54.64 -22.74
CA GLN A 1197 22.39 -54.49 -21.60
C GLN A 1197 22.91 -55.16 -20.32
N GLU A 1198 23.56 -56.33 -20.43
CA GLU A 1198 24.17 -57.01 -19.28
C GLU A 1198 25.34 -56.23 -18.66
N LYS A 1199 26.14 -55.51 -19.45
CA LYS A 1199 27.24 -54.68 -18.92
C LYS A 1199 26.72 -53.44 -18.19
N LEU A 1200 25.64 -52.83 -18.68
CA LEU A 1200 25.00 -51.71 -17.99
C LEU A 1200 24.34 -52.16 -16.68
N ARG A 1201 23.73 -53.36 -16.68
CA ARG A 1201 23.22 -54.00 -15.47
C ARG A 1201 24.32 -54.22 -14.43
N GLU A 1202 25.42 -54.85 -14.84
CA GLU A 1202 26.56 -55.13 -13.94
C GLU A 1202 27.17 -53.83 -13.40
N LEU A 1203 27.33 -52.81 -14.25
CA LEU A 1203 27.80 -51.49 -13.86
C LEU A 1203 26.87 -50.84 -12.82
N ALA A 1204 25.55 -50.97 -12.97
CA ALA A 1204 24.58 -50.43 -12.03
C ALA A 1204 24.72 -51.06 -10.64
N VAL A 1205 24.80 -52.39 -10.56
CA VAL A 1205 25.02 -53.14 -9.30
C VAL A 1205 26.30 -52.67 -8.60
N ILE A 1206 27.40 -52.58 -9.35
CA ILE A 1206 28.70 -52.16 -8.81
C ILE A 1206 28.66 -50.69 -8.35
N LEU A 1207 27.98 -49.81 -9.08
CA LEU A 1207 27.82 -48.41 -8.69
C LEU A 1207 27.01 -48.28 -7.41
N THR A 1208 25.91 -49.03 -7.27
CA THR A 1208 25.10 -49.06 -6.05
C THR A 1208 25.92 -49.49 -4.85
N GLU A 1209 26.70 -50.57 -4.97
CA GLU A 1209 27.54 -51.07 -3.89
C GLU A 1209 28.65 -50.08 -3.51
N ARG A 1210 29.34 -49.49 -4.50
CA ARG A 1210 30.40 -48.50 -4.24
C ARG A 1210 29.87 -47.22 -3.60
N VAL A 1211 28.67 -46.79 -3.97
CA VAL A 1211 28.02 -45.64 -3.35
C VAL A 1211 27.63 -45.96 -1.90
N ARG A 1212 27.03 -47.14 -1.65
CA ARG A 1212 26.66 -47.58 -0.30
C ARG A 1212 27.86 -47.66 0.64
N GLN A 1213 28.96 -48.30 0.22
CA GLN A 1213 30.17 -48.45 1.04
C GLN A 1213 30.86 -47.12 1.41
N ASN A 1214 30.57 -46.04 0.67
CA ASN A 1214 31.20 -44.72 0.86
C ASN A 1214 30.21 -43.65 1.34
N ALA A 1215 28.95 -44.01 1.62
CA ALA A 1215 27.95 -43.11 2.17
C ALA A 1215 28.10 -43.01 3.69
N THR A 1216 28.50 -41.85 4.22
CA THR A 1216 28.53 -41.55 5.67
C THR A 1216 27.37 -40.63 6.05
N ILE A 1217 26.90 -40.63 7.30
CA ILE A 1217 25.70 -39.88 7.77
C ILE A 1217 25.67 -38.38 7.35
N ASP A 1218 26.83 -37.75 7.10
CA ASP A 1218 26.97 -36.33 6.74
C ASP A 1218 27.34 -36.05 5.25
N TRP A 1219 27.34 -37.04 4.35
CA TRP A 1219 27.97 -36.85 3.02
C TRP A 1219 27.22 -35.90 2.08
N THR A 1220 25.92 -35.70 2.29
CA THR A 1220 25.09 -34.70 1.57
C THR A 1220 25.35 -33.26 2.04
N ILE A 1221 26.02 -33.07 3.18
CA ILE A 1221 26.31 -31.77 3.79
C ILE A 1221 27.79 -31.39 3.60
N LYS A 1222 28.73 -32.35 3.65
CA LYS A 1222 30.18 -32.10 3.54
C LYS A 1222 30.72 -32.27 2.12
N GLU A 1223 31.13 -31.16 1.50
CA GLU A 1223 31.65 -31.10 0.12
C GLU A 1223 32.88 -31.99 -0.12
N SER A 1224 33.73 -32.19 0.89
CA SER A 1224 34.90 -33.07 0.82
C SER A 1224 34.55 -34.55 0.65
N VAL A 1225 33.40 -35.00 1.16
CA VAL A 1225 32.92 -36.38 1.02
C VAL A 1225 32.25 -36.58 -0.35
N ARG A 1226 31.46 -35.59 -0.80
CA ARG A 1226 30.86 -35.56 -2.14
C ARG A 1226 31.91 -35.61 -3.25
N ALA A 1227 33.02 -34.88 -3.09
CA ALA A 1227 34.14 -34.90 -4.03
C ALA A 1227 34.80 -36.29 -4.13
N LYS A 1228 35.00 -36.98 -2.99
CA LYS A 1228 35.51 -38.36 -2.97
C LYS A 1228 34.56 -39.33 -3.68
N LEU A 1229 33.25 -39.24 -3.42
CA LEU A 1229 32.24 -40.08 -4.06
C LEU A 1229 32.22 -39.86 -5.58
N LYS A 1230 32.32 -38.61 -6.04
CA LYS A 1230 32.39 -38.25 -7.46
C LYS A 1230 33.61 -38.88 -8.16
N VAL A 1231 34.77 -38.93 -7.48
CA VAL A 1231 35.97 -39.60 -8.01
C VAL A 1231 35.77 -41.11 -8.12
N ILE A 1232 35.12 -41.73 -7.13
CA ILE A 1232 34.81 -43.17 -7.14
C ILE A 1232 33.86 -43.51 -8.28
N ILE A 1233 32.79 -42.73 -8.48
CA ILE A 1233 31.84 -42.92 -9.59
C ILE A 1233 32.55 -42.80 -10.94
N LYS A 1234 33.35 -41.75 -11.16
CA LYS A 1234 34.13 -41.56 -12.40
C LYS A 1234 35.06 -42.74 -12.68
N ARG A 1235 35.78 -43.22 -11.65
CA ARG A 1235 36.69 -44.37 -11.78
C ARG A 1235 35.93 -45.66 -12.14
N THR A 1236 34.74 -45.84 -11.55
CA THR A 1236 33.86 -46.98 -11.81
C THR A 1236 33.34 -46.97 -13.24
N LEU A 1237 32.80 -45.85 -13.71
CA LEU A 1237 32.36 -45.69 -15.11
C LEU A 1237 33.48 -45.98 -16.10
N ARG A 1238 34.70 -45.50 -15.84
CA ARG A 1238 35.88 -45.74 -16.70
C ARG A 1238 36.32 -47.21 -16.71
N GLN A 1239 36.27 -47.90 -15.56
CA GLN A 1239 36.66 -49.30 -15.43
C GLN A 1239 35.77 -50.23 -16.27
N TYR A 1240 34.48 -49.90 -16.37
CA TYR A 1240 33.49 -50.68 -17.13
C TYR A 1240 33.36 -50.26 -18.61
N GLY A 1241 34.27 -49.39 -19.09
CA GLY A 1241 34.30 -48.97 -20.49
C GLY A 1241 33.19 -47.98 -20.88
N TYR A 1242 32.64 -47.22 -19.93
CA TYR A 1242 31.61 -46.22 -20.23
C TYR A 1242 32.19 -45.10 -21.13
N PRO A 1243 31.50 -44.66 -22.20
CA PRO A 1243 32.01 -43.69 -23.18
C PRO A 1243 32.55 -42.39 -22.55
N PRO A 1244 33.82 -41.98 -22.81
CA PRO A 1244 34.46 -40.84 -22.14
C PRO A 1244 33.76 -39.48 -22.34
N ASP A 1245 33.15 -39.27 -23.50
CA ASP A 1245 32.38 -38.09 -23.88
C ASP A 1245 31.11 -37.92 -23.03
N MET A 1246 30.53 -39.03 -22.55
CA MET A 1246 29.30 -39.06 -21.77
C MET A 1246 29.51 -39.31 -20.27
N GLN A 1247 30.76 -39.55 -19.83
CA GLN A 1247 31.09 -39.82 -18.43
C GLN A 1247 30.73 -38.66 -17.50
N LYS A 1248 30.85 -37.39 -17.96
CA LYS A 1248 30.56 -36.21 -17.11
C LYS A 1248 29.07 -36.17 -16.73
N LEU A 1249 28.19 -36.30 -17.72
CA LEU A 1249 26.74 -36.29 -17.52
C LEU A 1249 26.24 -37.50 -16.72
N ALA A 1250 26.77 -38.70 -17.03
CA ALA A 1250 26.44 -39.91 -16.28
C ALA A 1250 26.91 -39.83 -14.82
N THR A 1251 28.10 -39.27 -14.57
CA THR A 1251 28.60 -39.05 -13.20
C THR A 1251 27.67 -38.13 -12.42
N GLU A 1252 27.22 -37.03 -13.01
CA GLU A 1252 26.34 -36.07 -12.33
C GLU A 1252 24.94 -36.63 -12.09
N THR A 1253 24.42 -37.42 -13.03
CA THR A 1253 23.12 -38.09 -12.89
C THR A 1253 23.16 -39.16 -11.81
N VAL A 1254 24.22 -39.98 -11.76
CA VAL A 1254 24.46 -40.99 -10.72
C VAL A 1254 24.70 -40.35 -9.35
N LEU A 1255 25.42 -39.21 -9.29
CA LEU A 1255 25.64 -38.47 -8.04
C LEU A 1255 24.33 -37.89 -7.48
N LYS A 1256 23.50 -37.28 -8.34
CA LYS A 1256 22.17 -36.80 -7.94
C LYS A 1256 21.27 -37.95 -7.50
N GLN A 1257 21.27 -39.05 -8.25
CA GLN A 1257 20.52 -40.26 -7.89
C GLN A 1257 20.93 -40.80 -6.51
N ALA A 1258 22.25 -40.82 -6.22
CA ALA A 1258 22.78 -41.17 -4.90
C ALA A 1258 22.33 -40.20 -3.79
N GLU A 1259 22.28 -38.89 -4.06
CA GLU A 1259 21.83 -37.87 -3.09
C GLU A 1259 20.38 -38.05 -2.67
N MET A 1260 19.50 -38.45 -3.59
CA MET A 1260 18.06 -38.67 -3.29
C MET A 1260 17.82 -39.87 -2.37
N ILE A 1261 18.54 -40.96 -2.58
CA ILE A 1261 18.40 -42.20 -1.78
C ILE A 1261 19.32 -42.21 -0.56
N ALA A 1262 20.05 -41.12 -0.30
CA ALA A 1262 21.08 -41.03 0.75
C ALA A 1262 20.55 -41.33 2.17
N LYS A 1263 19.29 -41.00 2.47
CA LYS A 1263 18.66 -41.28 3.78
C LYS A 1263 18.33 -42.77 3.96
N GLU A 1264 17.95 -43.46 2.89
CA GLU A 1264 17.57 -44.87 2.89
C GLU A 1264 18.81 -45.79 2.81
N LEU A 1265 19.87 -45.37 2.09
CA LEU A 1265 21.15 -46.10 2.05
C LEU A 1265 21.89 -46.17 3.40
N THR A 1266 21.53 -45.31 4.36
CA THR A 1266 22.14 -45.24 5.70
C THR A 1266 21.31 -45.91 6.81
N THR A 1267 20.14 -46.47 6.50
CA THR A 1267 19.19 -47.01 7.50
C THR A 1267 19.10 -48.54 7.58
N ASP A 1268 19.93 -49.28 6.83
CA ASP A 1268 20.09 -50.74 6.94
C ASP A 1268 21.40 -51.14 7.63
#